data_AF-A0A9E5DK58-F1
#
_entry.id   AF-A0A9E5DK58-F1
#
_cell.length_a   1.000
_cell.length_b   1.000
_cell.length_c   1.000
_cell.angle_alpha   90.00
_cell.angle_beta   90.00
_cell.angle_gamma   90.00
#
_symmetry.space_group_name_H-M   'P 1'
#
loop_
_entity.id
_entity.type
_entity.pdbx_description
1 polymer ?
#
loop_
_entity_poly.entity_id
_entity_poly.type
_entity_poly.pdbx_seq_one_letter_code
_entity_poly.pdbx_strand_id
1 'polypeptide(L)'
;MLSINSISAATETGNTTNASEQNITSNVTNSSNTTIQKSMDTANTTNSSNTTIQKSMEAAGGTSYSKVKSVWIPSDYVGSLNVAALQNLGITDVFVKSNLISTPSYSSVLTAILQKLKGTNIRVHAWITCFKDVNGDWIDPANKTQQDFLINSITAIVKNYNVSGINLDYVRYSGSGSNIAGESGTAAITAFVQLVYNTVKSINSSVAVSADLMPEGSANAYYYGQDYAQLAKYLDFLVPMIYKGNYGYNSSTGTSSSGKNGTSWIASTVAYIVSQSNGTPVIAGLQTYRSDKNVTAIPAGELQNDINAAINNGSSGYALFRYGLISSSFGMDSTIPTIKSIDPSNNSVNVPINKVIKVTFSEPVKAGTLSIYVKNSSTGKYVPITTSINSNVLTITLNSNLTKETTYSIILNAGSITDLTGNALKSYTTKFTTDATAPTVKSIDPTNNSANIAVNKVIKVTFSEPVKAGTLSIYLKNLKTGKYVTVTKKISGNILIITPAISLTKATLYYVTLNAGSIIDLAGNAIKTYTTKFTTDSTAPTVKSIDPTNNSANIAVNKVIKVTFSEPVKAGTLSIKLKNLKTGKYISIAKKISGNTLTITPTSNLIKATQYSVILNAGSVTDLAGNTIKSYTTKFTTDKTSPTVKSIDPANNSANIPINKTIKITFSESIKLGTSGIYLKNLKTGNYVLITKTISGNTLTIKPTNNLIKATQYSLILNAGSITDLAGNALKSYTTKFTTDKTSPTVKSIDPSNNSVNIAINKTIKITFSESIKLGTSGIYLKNLKTGKYEFITKTISGNTLTIKPTNNLIKATQYSLILNAGSITDLAGNALKSCTTKFTTDSTAPTVKSIDPTNNSANVPLSKVIKITFSESIKAGTLGVGVKDLTGKYIPITTSISGNVLTITPKSNLTNGTLYYIVLNTSSVTDLAGNALKSYNTQFTTNGTIFTITQINTAAASVKSYIETNNRLPNYVTIGTRQVTMPQFLQLLVTSLLQINNKTNKFMIPCNINAPASPNGSYMYGNIVLTEYLGIAQNIHDYINSNSCAPNYMTSSLGNIQYESLVYMYSKILNYYKTNGNLPNYVLVDSSVTNTAVPSELQQYLQATTNCQVTNSQIQALAKSITSGKTSAYDKALAIFNWVRDKLGYSFYYNTKYGAVGTLNAMTGNCVDTAHLLIALERAAGIPARYEHVYAQFSSGNWYGHVIAQVWVNGKWYNVDATSYSNSFGIIKNWNTSTATYKGTYATLPF
;
A
#
# COMPACT_ATOMS: atom_id res chain seq x y z
N MET A 1 -13.05 42.79 35.13
CA MET A 1 -14.37 43.39 34.83
C MET A 1 -15.35 42.22 34.84
N LEU A 2 -16.16 42.05 35.89
CA LEU A 2 -17.39 42.81 36.20
C LEU A 2 -18.52 42.44 35.20
N SER A 3 -19.74 42.05 35.61
CA SER A 3 -20.39 42.16 36.94
C SER A 3 -21.70 41.35 37.05
N ILE A 4 -22.19 41.08 38.29
CA ILE A 4 -23.62 40.91 38.69
C ILE A 4 -24.32 39.62 38.17
N ASN A 5 -25.12 38.81 38.90
CA ASN A 5 -25.64 38.72 40.29
C ASN A 5 -26.25 37.28 40.50
N SER A 6 -26.80 36.79 41.64
CA SER A 6 -26.77 37.06 43.10
C SER A 6 -27.65 36.02 43.87
N ILE A 7 -27.54 35.94 45.22
CA ILE A 7 -28.52 35.34 46.19
C ILE A 7 -28.59 33.79 46.20
N SER A 8 -28.47 33.07 47.34
CA SER A 8 -28.92 33.35 48.72
C SER A 8 -28.01 32.75 49.84
N ALA A 9 -28.07 33.37 51.04
CA ALA A 9 -27.87 32.88 52.43
C ALA A 9 -26.91 31.69 52.73
N ALA A 10 -26.05 31.69 53.76
CA ALA A 10 -25.65 32.66 54.82
C ALA A 10 -24.33 32.11 55.49
N THR A 11 -23.73 32.60 56.59
CA THR A 11 -24.08 33.61 57.63
C THR A 11 -22.83 34.41 58.07
N GLU A 12 -22.42 34.38 59.36
CA GLU A 12 -21.41 35.27 60.00
C GLU A 12 -20.48 34.45 60.94
N THR A 13 -19.25 34.87 61.29
CA THR A 13 -18.95 35.95 62.28
C THR A 13 -17.43 36.24 62.38
N GLY A 14 -17.03 37.45 62.83
CA GLY A 14 -15.65 37.84 63.26
C GLY A 14 -14.73 38.38 62.13
N ASN A 15 -14.41 39.67 61.97
CA ASN A 15 -13.66 40.66 62.81
C ASN A 15 -12.22 40.24 63.19
N THR A 16 -11.17 41.08 63.12
CA THR A 16 -11.10 42.56 62.90
C THR A 16 -9.75 43.06 62.32
N THR A 17 -9.81 43.93 61.28
CA THR A 17 -9.04 45.18 61.03
C THR A 17 -7.51 45.35 61.27
N ASN A 18 -6.85 45.92 60.24
CA ASN A 18 -5.94 47.10 60.26
C ASN A 18 -4.52 47.03 60.90
N ALA A 19 -3.50 47.81 60.49
CA ALA A 19 -3.30 48.60 59.25
C ALA A 19 -1.83 49.12 59.11
N SER A 20 -1.56 49.76 57.95
CA SER A 20 -0.59 50.85 57.71
C SER A 20 0.92 50.56 57.59
N GLU A 21 1.56 51.45 56.82
CA GLU A 21 2.96 51.42 56.37
C GLU A 21 3.86 52.29 57.27
N GLN A 22 5.19 52.08 57.23
CA GLN A 22 6.12 53.12 56.77
C GLN A 22 7.55 52.58 56.57
N ASN A 23 8.32 53.25 55.70
CA ASN A 23 9.77 53.09 55.57
C ASN A 23 10.49 54.15 56.42
N ILE A 24 11.75 53.91 56.83
CA ILE A 24 12.90 54.77 56.46
C ILE A 24 14.26 54.21 56.99
N THR A 25 15.28 54.45 56.17
CA THR A 25 16.72 54.11 56.18
C THR A 25 17.51 53.92 57.48
N SER A 26 18.58 53.11 57.42
CA SER A 26 19.98 53.54 57.71
C SER A 26 21.05 52.57 57.18
N ASN A 27 22.29 53.07 56.96
CA ASN A 27 23.45 52.33 56.41
C ASN A 27 24.36 51.75 57.51
N VAL A 28 25.27 50.81 57.14
CA VAL A 28 26.75 50.86 57.31
C VAL A 28 27.40 49.53 56.81
N THR A 29 28.73 49.50 56.64
CA THR A 29 29.52 48.60 55.76
C THR A 29 30.44 47.60 56.47
N ASN A 30 31.12 46.73 55.68
CA ASN A 30 32.28 45.87 56.00
C ASN A 30 32.01 44.62 56.89
N SER A 31 32.75 43.49 56.87
CA SER A 31 33.66 42.80 55.90
C SER A 31 33.97 41.37 56.47
N SER A 32 34.77 40.41 55.94
CA SER A 32 35.51 40.15 54.68
C SER A 32 35.92 38.64 54.60
N ASN A 33 36.46 38.20 53.45
CA ASN A 33 37.43 37.10 53.20
C ASN A 33 37.32 35.69 53.87
N THR A 34 37.11 34.67 53.02
CA THR A 34 38.05 33.54 52.68
C THR A 34 39.25 33.22 53.63
N THR A 35 39.70 31.98 53.90
CA THR A 35 39.60 30.70 53.14
C THR A 35 40.14 29.43 53.89
N ILE A 36 39.81 28.22 53.38
CA ILE A 36 40.67 26.99 53.23
C ILE A 36 40.88 25.95 54.39
N GLN A 37 40.65 24.67 54.03
CA GLN A 37 41.14 23.38 54.63
C GLN A 37 40.65 23.01 56.07
N LYS A 38 40.73 21.74 56.54
CA LYS A 38 41.40 20.52 56.04
C LYS A 38 40.58 19.21 56.28
N SER A 39 41.16 18.06 55.95
CA SER A 39 40.55 16.71 55.88
C SER A 39 40.91 15.78 57.06
N MET A 40 40.06 14.76 57.33
CA MET A 40 40.40 13.36 57.77
C MET A 40 41.21 13.17 59.08
N ASP A 41 41.04 12.12 59.90
CA ASP A 41 40.12 10.96 59.98
C ASP A 41 40.17 10.40 61.44
N THR A 42 39.29 9.44 61.82
CA THR A 42 39.34 8.49 62.99
C THR A 42 37.92 8.17 63.51
N ALA A 43 37.59 6.99 64.06
CA ALA A 43 38.24 5.66 64.16
C ALA A 43 37.15 4.54 64.21
N ASN A 44 37.53 3.27 64.42
CA ASN A 44 36.75 2.08 64.01
C ASN A 44 36.29 1.17 65.20
N THR A 45 35.60 0.05 64.89
CA THR A 45 35.16 -1.10 65.74
C THR A 45 33.85 -0.94 66.54
N THR A 46 32.95 -1.95 66.69
CA THR A 46 32.96 -3.35 66.19
C THR A 46 31.53 -3.94 66.00
N ASN A 47 31.38 -4.84 65.01
CA ASN A 47 30.59 -6.11 64.92
C ASN A 47 29.42 -6.43 65.90
N SER A 48 28.35 -7.13 65.50
CA SER A 48 28.04 -7.81 64.23
C SER A 48 26.58 -8.28 64.10
N SER A 49 26.02 -8.28 62.88
CA SER A 49 25.08 -9.30 62.38
C SER A 49 24.94 -9.23 60.85
N ASN A 50 24.73 -10.36 60.18
CA ASN A 50 24.69 -10.45 58.71
C ASN A 50 23.33 -10.03 58.13
N THR A 51 23.32 -9.06 57.21
CA THR A 51 22.27 -8.96 56.17
C THR A 51 22.89 -8.77 54.79
N THR A 52 22.49 -9.63 53.85
CA THR A 52 23.05 -9.64 52.50
C THR A 52 22.45 -8.53 51.66
N ILE A 53 23.24 -7.51 51.30
CA ILE A 53 22.79 -6.47 50.37
C ILE A 53 22.63 -7.10 48.98
N GLN A 54 21.38 -7.33 48.56
CA GLN A 54 21.08 -7.71 47.19
C GLN A 54 21.42 -6.54 46.24
N LYS A 55 22.35 -6.77 45.31
CA LYS A 55 22.41 -5.99 44.07
C LYS A 55 21.22 -6.38 43.19
N SER A 56 20.07 -5.76 43.43
CA SER A 56 18.83 -6.04 42.72
C SER A 56 18.78 -5.35 41.35
N MET A 57 18.94 -6.17 40.31
CA MET A 57 18.42 -5.96 38.95
C MET A 57 19.06 -4.87 38.07
N GLU A 58 18.88 -5.04 36.77
CA GLU A 58 19.56 -4.31 35.69
C GLU A 58 18.89 -2.96 35.38
N ALA A 59 19.66 -2.01 34.86
CA ALA A 59 19.13 -0.70 34.46
C ALA A 59 18.20 -0.83 33.23
N ALA A 60 16.92 -0.51 33.43
CA ALA A 60 15.90 -0.66 32.40
C ALA A 60 15.95 0.44 31.32
N GLY A 61 16.54 0.11 30.16
CA GLY A 61 16.41 0.88 28.91
C GLY A 61 17.61 1.77 28.59
N GLY A 62 18.29 1.47 27.47
CA GLY A 62 19.51 2.15 27.05
C GLY A 62 19.34 3.60 26.59
N THR A 63 20.47 4.24 26.24
CA THR A 63 20.66 5.67 25.96
C THR A 63 19.93 6.24 24.72
N SER A 64 18.95 5.53 24.16
CA SER A 64 18.21 5.93 22.96
C SER A 64 16.78 6.34 23.32
N TYR A 65 16.48 7.63 23.26
CA TYR A 65 15.13 8.19 23.49
C TYR A 65 14.19 7.97 22.28
N SER A 66 14.20 6.75 21.73
CA SER A 66 13.56 6.40 20.45
C SER A 66 12.10 5.92 20.54
N LYS A 67 11.54 5.80 21.76
CA LYS A 67 10.14 5.34 22.01
C LYS A 67 9.50 6.00 23.25
N VAL A 68 9.65 7.31 23.39
CA VAL A 68 9.12 8.03 24.57
C VAL A 68 7.59 8.09 24.57
N LYS A 69 6.97 7.79 25.69
CA LYS A 69 5.57 8.11 25.99
C LYS A 69 5.56 8.97 27.24
N SER A 70 5.31 10.27 27.14
CA SER A 70 5.38 11.17 28.28
C SER A 70 4.12 12.00 28.51
N VAL A 71 4.07 12.62 29.69
CA VAL A 71 3.02 13.57 30.09
C VAL A 71 3.66 14.70 30.90
N TRP A 72 3.25 15.94 30.63
CA TRP A 72 3.59 17.08 31.50
C TRP A 72 2.69 17.07 32.72
N ILE A 73 3.29 17.13 33.91
CA ILE A 73 2.61 17.14 35.21
C ILE A 73 2.84 18.51 35.85
N PRO A 74 1.80 19.36 36.02
CA PRO A 74 1.89 20.57 36.82
C PRO A 74 2.19 20.20 38.28
N SER A 75 2.93 21.05 38.98
CA SER A 75 3.43 20.81 40.35
C SER A 75 2.37 20.28 41.31
N ASP A 76 1.18 20.85 41.22
CA ASP A 76 0.10 20.70 42.22
C ASP A 76 -0.62 19.36 42.06
N TYR A 77 -0.52 18.73 40.88
CA TYR A 77 -1.05 17.39 40.60
C TYR A 77 -0.14 16.25 41.08
N VAL A 78 1.08 16.53 41.56
CA VAL A 78 1.97 15.48 42.09
C VAL A 78 1.36 14.81 43.31
N GLY A 79 0.66 15.56 44.17
CA GLY A 79 -0.08 15.02 45.32
C GLY A 79 -1.17 14.02 44.92
N SER A 80 -1.99 14.37 43.92
CA SER A 80 -3.13 13.59 43.43
C SER A 80 -2.79 12.63 42.27
N LEU A 81 -1.50 12.38 42.01
CA LEU A 81 -1.08 11.56 40.88
C LEU A 81 -1.51 10.09 41.00
N ASN A 82 -2.28 9.60 40.03
CA ASN A 82 -2.66 8.19 39.91
C ASN A 82 -1.58 7.44 39.10
N VAL A 83 -0.65 6.80 39.84
CA VAL A 83 0.48 6.06 39.26
C VAL A 83 0.03 4.86 38.42
N ALA A 84 -1.00 4.13 38.86
CA ALA A 84 -1.54 2.99 38.12
C ALA A 84 -2.12 3.40 36.76
N ALA A 85 -2.79 4.56 36.67
CA ALA A 85 -3.27 5.08 35.40
C ALA A 85 -2.12 5.41 34.42
N LEU A 86 -1.00 5.96 34.91
CA LEU A 86 0.18 6.20 34.08
C LEU A 86 0.80 4.88 33.58
N GLN A 87 0.87 3.86 34.44
CA GLN A 87 1.40 2.53 34.07
C GLN A 87 0.49 1.83 33.05
N ASN A 88 -0.84 1.91 33.20
CA ASN A 88 -1.80 1.35 32.25
C ASN A 88 -1.74 2.04 30.87
N LEU A 89 -1.53 3.36 30.83
CA LEU A 89 -1.25 4.11 29.60
C LEU A 89 0.11 3.76 28.96
N GLY A 90 0.97 3.04 29.69
CA GLY A 90 2.34 2.70 29.29
C GLY A 90 3.25 3.94 29.20
N ILE A 91 3.04 4.94 30.05
CA ILE A 91 3.91 6.12 30.16
C ILE A 91 5.31 5.67 30.58
N THR A 92 6.34 6.15 29.88
CA THR A 92 7.76 5.85 30.13
C THR A 92 8.48 7.01 30.82
N ASP A 93 7.96 8.23 30.71
CA ASP A 93 8.62 9.45 31.15
C ASP A 93 7.59 10.47 31.69
N VAL A 94 7.93 11.26 32.70
CA VAL A 94 7.11 12.38 33.19
C VAL A 94 7.91 13.67 33.24
N PHE A 95 7.33 14.77 32.76
CA PHE A 95 7.94 16.10 32.75
C PHE A 95 7.27 16.95 33.84
N VAL A 96 7.92 17.13 34.98
CA VAL A 96 7.25 17.54 36.23
C VAL A 96 7.64 18.96 36.62
N LYS A 97 6.67 19.88 36.71
CA LYS A 97 6.95 21.33 36.83
C LYS A 97 7.74 21.63 38.10
N SER A 98 9.01 21.93 37.92
CA SER A 98 10.01 22.04 38.98
C SER A 98 10.28 23.52 39.24
N ASN A 99 9.39 24.14 40.02
CA ASN A 99 9.37 25.58 40.23
C ASN A 99 10.64 26.06 40.94
N LEU A 100 11.41 26.93 40.29
CA LEU A 100 12.65 27.49 40.84
C LEU A 100 12.42 28.74 41.70
N ILE A 101 11.33 29.46 41.45
CA ILE A 101 11.05 30.81 41.98
C ILE A 101 9.63 30.95 42.58
N SER A 102 8.87 29.87 42.68
CA SER A 102 7.49 29.86 43.19
C SER A 102 7.18 28.57 43.96
N THR A 103 6.11 28.60 44.75
CA THR A 103 5.62 27.46 45.54
C THR A 103 4.59 26.62 44.76
N PRO A 104 4.54 25.29 44.94
CA PRO A 104 5.51 24.48 45.69
C PRO A 104 6.83 24.37 44.92
N SER A 105 7.95 24.43 45.64
CA SER A 105 9.28 24.51 45.04
C SER A 105 9.75 23.19 44.45
N TYR A 106 10.73 23.24 43.55
CA TYR A 106 11.33 22.05 42.93
C TYR A 106 11.78 20.99 43.95
N SER A 107 12.20 21.40 45.15
CA SER A 107 12.62 20.51 46.23
C SER A 107 11.50 19.59 46.71
N SER A 108 10.34 20.15 47.09
CA SER A 108 9.20 19.35 47.54
C SER A 108 8.55 18.58 46.40
N VAL A 109 8.46 19.18 45.21
CA VAL A 109 7.92 18.55 43.99
C VAL A 109 8.75 17.32 43.59
N LEU A 110 10.08 17.45 43.46
CA LEU A 110 10.95 16.34 43.03
C LEU A 110 11.02 15.24 44.09
N THR A 111 11.07 15.59 45.37
CA THR A 111 11.00 14.62 46.47
C THR A 111 9.70 13.79 46.40
N ALA A 112 8.55 14.45 46.26
CA ALA A 112 7.25 13.80 46.24
C ALA A 112 7.06 12.89 45.02
N ILE A 113 7.47 13.32 43.81
CA ILE A 113 7.31 12.50 42.60
C ILE A 113 8.28 11.31 42.55
N LEU A 114 9.55 11.50 42.94
CA LEU A 114 10.55 10.42 42.94
C LEU A 114 10.17 9.32 43.94
N GLN A 115 9.59 9.68 45.08
CA GLN A 115 9.06 8.70 46.04
C GLN A 115 7.78 8.02 45.54
N LYS A 116 6.86 8.75 44.88
CA LYS A 116 5.62 8.18 44.29
C LYS A 116 5.86 7.21 43.13
N LEU A 117 6.92 7.43 42.34
CA LEU A 117 7.28 6.58 41.19
C LEU A 117 8.38 5.55 41.50
N LYS A 118 8.82 5.45 42.76
CA LYS A 118 9.81 4.48 43.23
C LYS A 118 9.35 3.05 42.96
N GLY A 119 10.18 2.27 42.26
CA GLY A 119 9.83 0.89 41.86
C GLY A 119 9.01 0.79 40.56
N THR A 120 8.67 1.91 39.93
CA THR A 120 8.14 1.93 38.55
C THR A 120 9.29 2.11 37.55
N ASN A 121 9.04 1.80 36.28
CA ASN A 121 9.96 2.08 35.17
C ASN A 121 9.76 3.49 34.57
N ILE A 122 9.10 4.41 35.28
CA ILE A 122 8.78 5.75 34.78
C ILE A 122 9.91 6.73 35.12
N ARG A 123 10.54 7.28 34.08
CA ARG A 123 11.65 8.24 34.19
C ARG A 123 11.15 9.64 34.55
N VAL A 124 11.79 10.29 35.52
CA VAL A 124 11.38 11.63 35.99
C VAL A 124 12.30 12.70 35.40
N HIS A 125 11.73 13.68 34.71
CA HIS A 125 12.47 14.85 34.22
C HIS A 125 11.99 16.11 34.94
N ALA A 126 12.93 16.92 35.42
CA ALA A 126 12.61 18.22 36.00
C ALA A 126 12.24 19.21 34.88
N TRP A 127 11.00 19.68 34.85
CA TRP A 127 10.50 20.63 33.85
C TRP A 127 10.71 22.07 34.35
N ILE A 128 11.69 22.75 33.76
CA ILE A 128 12.26 24.03 34.25
C ILE A 128 11.81 25.18 33.36
N THR A 129 11.24 26.23 33.96
CA THR A 129 11.03 27.52 33.29
C THR A 129 12.36 28.29 33.19
N CYS A 130 12.75 28.71 31.99
CA CYS A 130 14.03 29.39 31.76
C CYS A 130 13.89 30.93 31.81
N PHE A 131 13.35 31.56 30.77
CA PHE A 131 13.38 33.03 30.60
C PHE A 131 12.04 33.72 30.92
N LYS A 132 11.45 33.32 32.04
CA LYS A 132 10.30 33.98 32.67
C LYS A 132 10.58 34.25 34.15
N ASP A 133 10.09 35.38 34.65
CA ASP A 133 10.14 35.72 36.07
C ASP A 133 8.91 35.18 36.85
N VAL A 134 8.72 35.63 38.09
CA VAL A 134 7.59 35.25 38.95
C VAL A 134 6.23 35.80 38.49
N ASN A 135 6.22 36.93 37.78
CA ASN A 135 5.01 37.55 37.24
C ASN A 135 4.60 36.90 35.90
N GLY A 136 5.52 36.17 35.28
CA GLY A 136 5.37 35.64 33.93
C GLY A 136 5.79 36.64 32.86
N ASP A 137 6.61 37.63 33.18
CA ASP A 137 7.23 38.55 32.22
C ASP A 137 8.48 37.95 31.56
N TRP A 138 8.84 38.45 30.37
CA TRP A 138 9.93 37.89 29.56
C TRP A 138 11.29 38.49 29.93
N ILE A 139 12.17 37.64 30.48
CA ILE A 139 13.58 37.96 30.67
C ILE A 139 14.30 37.82 29.32
N ASP A 140 15.29 38.67 29.02
CA ASP A 140 16.16 38.48 27.85
C ASP A 140 17.01 37.20 28.04
N PRO A 141 17.00 36.23 27.10
CA PRO A 141 17.90 35.08 27.10
C PRO A 141 19.41 35.41 27.18
N ALA A 142 19.82 36.63 26.83
CA ALA A 142 21.20 37.11 27.02
C ALA A 142 21.52 37.58 28.45
N ASN A 143 20.52 37.67 29.35
CA ASN A 143 20.73 38.10 30.73
C ASN A 143 21.58 37.10 31.51
N LYS A 144 22.83 37.47 31.79
CA LYS A 144 23.82 36.57 32.40
C LYS A 144 23.44 36.14 33.82
N THR A 145 22.87 37.05 34.64
CA THR A 145 22.39 36.73 35.99
C THR A 145 21.32 35.63 35.97
N GLN A 146 20.37 35.70 35.02
CA GLN A 146 19.35 34.66 34.87
C GLN A 146 19.96 33.34 34.37
N GLN A 147 20.91 33.38 33.41
CA GLN A 147 21.61 32.16 32.98
C GLN A 147 22.32 31.47 34.16
N ASP A 148 23.02 32.24 34.99
CA ASP A 148 23.79 31.68 36.12
C ASP A 148 22.88 31.19 37.26
N PHE A 149 21.76 31.86 37.52
CA PHE A 149 20.71 31.34 38.40
C PHE A 149 20.15 29.99 37.91
N LEU A 150 19.84 29.88 36.62
CA LEU A 150 19.35 28.63 36.03
C LEU A 150 20.40 27.52 36.08
N ILE A 151 21.65 27.80 35.74
CA ILE A 151 22.76 26.83 35.77
C ILE A 151 23.05 26.35 37.20
N ASN A 152 23.04 27.23 38.20
CA ASN A 152 23.18 26.86 39.60
C ASN A 152 22.00 26.01 40.09
N SER A 153 20.77 26.37 39.71
CA SER A 153 19.55 25.61 40.06
C SER A 153 19.54 24.21 39.43
N ILE A 154 19.87 24.10 38.15
CA ILE A 154 19.98 22.81 37.44
C ILE A 154 21.12 21.98 38.04
N THR A 155 22.25 22.60 38.40
CA THR A 155 23.36 21.92 39.11
C THR A 155 22.92 21.34 40.44
N ALA A 156 22.13 22.09 41.23
CA ALA A 156 21.58 21.59 42.50
C ALA A 156 20.58 20.44 42.27
N ILE A 157 19.74 20.53 41.24
CA ILE A 157 18.78 19.46 40.89
C ILE A 157 19.52 18.16 40.51
N VAL A 158 20.49 18.22 39.59
CA VAL A 158 21.19 17.02 39.08
C VAL A 158 22.10 16.38 40.14
N LYS A 159 22.62 17.16 41.10
CA LYS A 159 23.43 16.62 42.21
C LYS A 159 22.58 15.97 43.32
N ASN A 160 21.43 16.56 43.65
CA ASN A 160 20.70 16.22 44.87
C ASN A 160 19.48 15.31 44.62
N TYR A 161 19.03 15.17 43.37
CA TYR A 161 17.84 14.38 43.01
C TYR A 161 18.17 13.40 41.88
N ASN A 162 17.72 12.15 42.03
CA ASN A 162 17.92 11.10 41.02
C ASN A 162 16.95 11.24 39.83
N VAL A 163 17.00 12.40 39.16
CA VAL A 163 16.22 12.68 37.95
C VAL A 163 16.85 12.00 36.73
N SER A 164 16.01 11.56 35.80
CA SER A 164 16.40 11.00 34.51
C SER A 164 16.70 12.06 33.45
N GLY A 165 16.30 13.32 33.68
CA GLY A 165 16.58 14.41 32.76
C GLY A 165 16.14 15.79 33.25
N ILE A 166 16.48 16.81 32.44
CA ILE A 166 16.15 18.22 32.59
C ILE A 166 15.44 18.67 31.32
N ASN A 167 14.18 19.11 31.43
CA ASN A 167 13.37 19.58 30.31
C ASN A 167 13.19 21.10 30.35
N LEU A 168 13.79 21.81 29.39
CA LEU A 168 13.90 23.26 29.34
C LEU A 168 12.68 23.89 28.63
N ASP A 169 11.87 24.62 29.39
CA ASP A 169 10.69 25.34 28.95
C ASP A 169 10.90 26.85 29.00
N TYR A 170 10.19 27.61 28.16
CA TYR A 170 10.44 29.03 27.90
C TYR A 170 11.92 29.34 27.57
N VAL A 171 12.64 28.38 26.95
CA VAL A 171 14.01 28.55 26.45
C VAL A 171 14.00 29.23 25.08
N ARG A 172 13.51 30.47 25.06
CA ARG A 172 13.30 31.30 23.86
C ARG A 172 13.11 32.78 24.17
N TYR A 173 13.26 33.60 23.14
CA TYR A 173 12.70 34.96 23.09
C TYR A 173 11.16 34.93 23.06
N SER A 174 10.51 36.07 23.33
CA SER A 174 9.04 36.16 23.41
C SER A 174 8.36 35.81 22.07
N GLY A 175 8.96 36.26 20.97
CA GLY A 175 8.41 36.19 19.61
C GLY A 175 7.67 37.45 19.16
N SER A 176 7.58 38.48 19.98
CA SER A 176 6.82 39.70 19.69
C SER A 176 7.37 40.95 20.39
N GLY A 177 7.00 42.13 19.88
CA GLY A 177 7.46 43.42 20.40
C GLY A 177 8.99 43.57 20.31
N SER A 178 9.58 44.20 21.33
CA SER A 178 11.03 44.38 21.46
C SER A 178 11.79 43.11 21.86
N ASN A 179 11.11 42.05 22.31
CA ASN A 179 11.72 40.78 22.74
C ASN A 179 11.54 39.70 21.64
N ILE A 180 12.06 39.98 20.45
CA ILE A 180 12.10 39.07 19.30
C ILE A 180 13.55 38.73 18.96
N ALA A 181 13.84 37.49 18.57
CA ALA A 181 15.22 37.04 18.38
C ALA A 181 15.94 37.69 17.19
N GLY A 182 15.21 38.02 16.12
CA GLY A 182 15.78 38.64 14.91
C GLY A 182 16.75 37.71 14.17
N GLU A 183 17.62 38.28 13.33
CA GLU A 183 18.55 37.49 12.49
C GLU A 183 19.71 36.85 13.29
N SER A 184 20.02 37.35 14.50
CA SER A 184 21.17 36.92 15.31
C SER A 184 20.81 36.16 16.60
N GLY A 185 19.58 36.25 17.10
CA GLY A 185 19.19 35.73 18.42
C GLY A 185 19.23 34.20 18.59
N THR A 186 19.43 33.43 17.52
CA THR A 186 19.71 31.98 17.63
C THR A 186 20.98 31.67 18.42
N ALA A 187 21.96 32.59 18.41
CA ALA A 187 23.23 32.41 19.12
C ALA A 187 23.06 32.34 20.65
N ALA A 188 22.26 33.23 21.25
CA ALA A 188 22.05 33.28 22.69
C ALA A 188 21.36 32.01 23.21
N ILE A 189 20.28 31.59 22.54
CA ILE A 189 19.53 30.38 22.87
C ILE A 189 20.39 29.11 22.71
N THR A 190 21.12 29.01 21.59
CA THR A 190 22.01 27.85 21.35
C THR A 190 23.15 27.78 22.36
N ALA A 191 23.77 28.92 22.70
CA ALA A 191 24.85 28.99 23.68
C ALA A 191 24.36 28.64 25.10
N PHE A 192 23.18 29.09 25.51
CA PHE A 192 22.61 28.72 26.81
C PHE A 192 22.27 27.23 26.88
N VAL A 193 21.64 26.66 25.85
CA VAL A 193 21.35 25.21 25.82
C VAL A 193 22.64 24.38 25.80
N GLN A 194 23.68 24.82 25.08
CA GLN A 194 25.01 24.21 25.13
C GLN A 194 25.63 24.27 26.55
N LEU A 195 25.48 25.38 27.26
CA LEU A 195 25.95 25.55 28.63
C LEU A 195 25.21 24.61 29.60
N VAL A 196 23.88 24.49 29.49
CA VAL A 196 23.10 23.52 30.26
C VAL A 196 23.54 22.09 29.95
N TYR A 197 23.64 21.72 28.66
CA TYR A 197 24.05 20.38 28.23
C TYR A 197 25.40 19.99 28.82
N ASN A 198 26.42 20.84 28.62
CA ASN A 198 27.76 20.60 29.15
C ASN A 198 27.75 20.48 30.68
N THR A 199 26.99 21.33 31.37
CA THR A 199 26.87 21.29 32.83
C THR A 199 26.25 19.97 33.29
N VAL A 200 25.08 19.59 32.79
CA VAL A 200 24.38 18.36 33.16
C VAL A 200 25.25 17.13 32.88
N LYS A 201 25.84 17.03 31.68
CA LYS A 201 26.69 15.89 31.30
C LYS A 201 27.98 15.81 32.11
N SER A 202 28.51 16.93 32.62
CA SER A 202 29.69 16.94 33.50
C SER A 202 29.40 16.44 34.92
N ILE A 203 28.15 16.57 35.39
CA ILE A 203 27.71 16.09 36.71
C ILE A 203 27.27 14.63 36.62
N ASN A 204 26.41 14.31 35.65
CA ASN A 204 26.00 12.94 35.36
C ASN A 204 25.62 12.78 33.87
N SER A 205 26.45 12.06 33.12
CA SER A 205 26.26 11.83 31.68
C SER A 205 24.98 11.07 31.30
N SER A 206 24.39 10.29 32.23
CA SER A 206 23.14 9.56 31.97
C SER A 206 21.88 10.41 32.09
N VAL A 207 21.97 11.62 32.62
CA VAL A 207 20.84 12.56 32.75
C VAL A 207 20.63 13.24 31.40
N ALA A 208 19.42 13.15 30.85
CA ALA A 208 19.08 13.77 29.57
C ALA A 208 18.88 15.28 29.70
N VAL A 209 19.10 16.01 28.60
CA VAL A 209 18.65 17.40 28.44
C VAL A 209 17.74 17.48 27.22
N SER A 210 16.54 18.00 27.41
CA SER A 210 15.53 18.20 26.39
C SER A 210 14.96 19.62 26.47
N ALA A 211 14.25 20.06 25.44
CA ALA A 211 13.69 21.41 25.37
C ALA A 211 12.32 21.45 24.71
N ASP A 212 11.43 22.26 25.28
CA ASP A 212 10.08 22.55 24.77
C ASP A 212 10.19 23.64 23.69
N LEU A 213 9.92 23.25 22.44
CA LEU A 213 10.14 24.09 21.26
C LEU A 213 8.81 24.53 20.62
N MET A 214 8.80 25.72 20.02
CA MET A 214 7.66 26.21 19.24
C MET A 214 7.50 25.43 17.92
N PRO A 215 6.31 25.39 17.29
CA PRO A 215 6.05 24.58 16.08
C PRO A 215 6.08 25.35 14.74
N GLU A 216 6.50 26.62 14.68
CA GLU A 216 6.51 27.47 13.48
C GLU A 216 7.58 27.11 12.40
N GLY A 217 8.17 25.91 12.46
CA GLY A 217 9.15 25.45 11.47
C GLY A 217 10.35 26.39 11.36
N SER A 218 10.78 26.72 10.13
CA SER A 218 11.96 27.58 9.90
C SER A 218 11.84 28.98 10.50
N ALA A 219 10.63 29.46 10.81
CA ALA A 219 10.43 30.79 11.38
C ALA A 219 10.84 30.85 12.87
N ASN A 220 10.95 29.72 13.57
CA ASN A 220 11.37 29.68 14.99
C ASN A 220 12.70 30.38 15.24
N ALA A 221 13.65 30.27 14.31
CA ALA A 221 14.97 30.89 14.43
C ALA A 221 14.87 32.41 14.58
N TYR A 222 13.99 33.05 13.79
CA TYR A 222 13.80 34.49 13.75
C TYR A 222 12.90 35.02 14.89
N TYR A 223 11.81 34.33 15.21
CA TYR A 223 10.90 34.78 16.27
C TYR A 223 11.45 34.46 17.67
N TYR A 224 11.88 33.22 17.87
CA TYR A 224 12.12 32.63 19.20
C TYR A 224 13.59 32.34 19.50
N GLY A 225 14.48 32.41 18.50
CA GLY A 225 15.88 31.98 18.61
C GLY A 225 16.06 30.45 18.57
N GLN A 226 14.98 29.70 18.33
CA GLN A 226 14.98 28.24 18.40
C GLN A 226 15.26 27.60 17.02
N ASP A 227 16.53 27.47 16.65
CA ASP A 227 16.94 26.70 15.48
C ASP A 227 17.09 25.21 15.84
N TYR A 228 16.24 24.34 15.29
CA TYR A 228 16.25 22.91 15.59
C TYR A 228 17.59 22.22 15.27
N ALA A 229 18.26 22.60 14.17
CA ALA A 229 19.50 21.97 13.73
C ALA A 229 20.74 22.48 14.51
N GLN A 230 20.64 23.66 15.11
CA GLN A 230 21.61 24.14 16.10
C GLN A 230 21.38 23.49 17.47
N LEU A 231 20.13 23.45 17.94
CA LEU A 231 19.76 22.90 19.25
C LEU A 231 19.91 21.38 19.35
N ALA A 232 19.65 20.63 18.28
CA ALA A 232 19.78 19.17 18.24
C ALA A 232 21.19 18.63 18.55
N LYS A 233 22.22 19.50 18.52
CA LYS A 233 23.61 19.17 18.88
C LYS A 233 23.83 19.11 20.40
N TYR A 234 22.94 19.72 21.17
CA TYR A 234 23.07 19.95 22.62
C TYR A 234 21.79 19.56 23.37
N LEU A 235 21.03 18.61 22.82
CA LEU A 235 19.84 18.01 23.41
C LEU A 235 19.89 16.50 23.13
N ASP A 236 19.48 15.68 24.09
CA ASP A 236 19.31 14.23 23.90
C ASP A 236 17.99 13.92 23.16
N PHE A 237 17.01 14.82 23.22
CA PHE A 237 15.80 14.83 22.39
C PHE A 237 15.12 16.22 22.35
N LEU A 238 14.37 16.50 21.27
CA LEU A 238 13.63 17.74 21.06
C LEU A 238 12.13 17.54 21.36
N VAL A 239 11.44 18.52 21.95
CA VAL A 239 10.02 18.41 22.32
C VAL A 239 9.18 19.56 21.70
N PRO A 240 8.82 19.49 20.39
CA PRO A 240 8.01 20.54 19.77
C PRO A 240 6.54 20.51 20.22
N MET A 241 6.00 21.67 20.61
CA MET A 241 4.65 21.87 21.14
C MET A 241 3.62 22.11 20.02
N ILE A 242 3.09 21.06 19.41
CA ILE A 242 2.26 21.12 18.20
C ILE A 242 0.77 21.21 18.56
N TYR A 243 0.42 22.24 19.35
CA TYR A 243 -0.89 22.39 19.99
C TYR A 243 -1.96 22.94 19.04
N LYS A 244 -2.52 22.06 18.20
CA LYS A 244 -3.48 22.43 17.12
C LYS A 244 -4.63 23.35 17.55
N GLY A 245 -5.13 23.18 18.78
CA GLY A 245 -6.20 23.98 19.35
C GLY A 245 -5.83 25.46 19.53
N ASN A 246 -4.64 25.72 20.08
CA ASN A 246 -4.10 27.07 20.24
C ASN A 246 -3.86 27.79 18.90
N TYR A 247 -3.75 27.06 17.80
CA TYR A 247 -3.65 27.60 16.45
C TYR A 247 -4.99 27.68 15.70
N GLY A 248 -6.11 27.69 16.44
CA GLY A 248 -7.44 27.98 15.90
C GLY A 248 -8.05 26.84 15.08
N TYR A 249 -7.61 25.60 15.28
CA TYR A 249 -8.26 24.43 14.67
C TYR A 249 -9.64 24.19 15.27
N ASN A 250 -10.66 24.15 14.41
CA ASN A 250 -12.03 23.80 14.77
C ASN A 250 -12.32 22.36 14.31
N SER A 251 -12.56 21.46 15.27
CA SER A 251 -12.86 20.04 15.01
C SER A 251 -14.16 19.82 14.22
N SER A 252 -15.13 20.74 14.33
CA SER A 252 -16.43 20.62 13.64
C SER A 252 -16.38 21.01 12.18
N THR A 253 -15.39 21.81 11.76
CA THR A 253 -15.18 22.21 10.35
C THR A 253 -13.96 21.53 9.71
N GLY A 254 -13.10 20.90 10.51
CA GLY A 254 -11.84 20.28 10.05
C GLY A 254 -10.75 21.28 9.66
N THR A 255 -10.95 22.58 9.93
CA THR A 255 -10.12 23.68 9.41
C THR A 255 -9.58 24.60 10.51
N SER A 256 -8.55 25.36 10.20
CA SER A 256 -7.97 26.42 11.04
C SER A 256 -7.89 27.74 10.29
N SER A 257 -8.20 28.85 10.98
CA SER A 257 -8.03 30.21 10.47
C SER A 257 -6.57 30.59 10.20
N SER A 258 -5.60 29.86 10.76
CA SER A 258 -4.17 30.02 10.48
C SER A 258 -3.63 29.01 9.44
N GLY A 259 -4.51 28.23 8.80
CA GLY A 259 -4.14 27.15 7.87
C GLY A 259 -3.56 25.90 8.54
N LYS A 260 -3.38 25.91 9.87
CA LYS A 260 -2.85 24.81 10.69
C LYS A 260 -3.92 23.74 10.92
N ASN A 261 -4.28 23.03 9.86
CA ASN A 261 -5.42 22.10 9.78
C ASN A 261 -5.20 20.78 10.54
N GLY A 262 -5.20 20.87 11.87
CA GLY A 262 -5.33 19.74 12.79
C GLY A 262 -4.28 18.64 12.62
N THR A 263 -4.73 17.39 12.57
CA THR A 263 -3.90 16.19 12.46
C THR A 263 -2.97 16.20 11.23
N SER A 264 -3.37 16.85 10.12
CA SER A 264 -2.52 17.02 8.93
C SER A 264 -1.38 18.04 9.13
N TRP A 265 -1.62 19.06 9.96
CA TRP A 265 -0.59 20.00 10.38
C TRP A 265 0.39 19.36 11.38
N ILE A 266 -0.09 18.47 12.26
CA ILE A 266 0.77 17.68 13.15
C ILE A 266 1.72 16.79 12.34
N ALA A 267 1.19 16.00 11.40
CA ALA A 267 1.98 15.14 10.51
C ALA A 267 3.12 15.92 9.79
N SER A 268 2.77 17.03 9.12
CA SER A 268 3.71 17.83 8.35
C SER A 268 4.73 18.59 9.22
N THR A 269 4.32 19.06 10.40
CA THR A 269 5.22 19.74 11.36
C THR A 269 6.23 18.77 11.96
N VAL A 270 5.80 17.56 12.35
CA VAL A 270 6.72 16.52 12.84
C VAL A 270 7.72 16.12 11.75
N ALA A 271 7.25 15.84 10.52
CA ALA A 271 8.13 15.49 9.41
C ALA A 271 9.18 16.58 9.13
N TYR A 272 8.78 17.86 9.19
CA TYR A 272 9.71 18.98 9.07
C TYR A 272 10.76 18.96 10.20
N ILE A 273 10.34 18.91 11.46
CA ILE A 273 11.27 19.03 12.61
C ILE A 273 12.21 17.81 12.69
N VAL A 274 11.72 16.60 12.39
CA VAL A 274 12.54 15.39 12.25
C VAL A 274 13.60 15.59 11.16
N SER A 275 13.26 16.20 10.01
CA SER A 275 14.26 16.49 8.96
C SER A 275 15.35 17.49 9.37
N GLN A 276 15.07 18.38 10.34
CA GLN A 276 16.05 19.35 10.86
C GLN A 276 16.84 18.83 12.07
N SER A 277 16.34 17.80 12.76
CA SER A 277 16.94 17.23 13.97
C SER A 277 18.30 16.56 13.78
N ASN A 278 18.76 16.35 12.54
CA ASN A 278 20.01 15.65 12.20
C ASN A 278 20.14 14.25 12.85
N GLY A 279 19.02 13.57 13.12
CA GLY A 279 18.96 12.25 13.74
C GLY A 279 18.79 12.23 15.26
N THR A 280 18.81 13.39 15.92
CA THR A 280 18.46 13.52 17.34
C THR A 280 16.95 13.24 17.52
N PRO A 281 16.51 12.41 18.49
CA PRO A 281 15.09 12.07 18.65
C PRO A 281 14.15 13.29 18.81
N VAL A 282 12.96 13.19 18.22
CA VAL A 282 11.89 14.22 18.32
C VAL A 282 10.65 13.62 18.97
N ILE A 283 10.22 14.19 20.09
CA ILE A 283 9.07 13.73 20.88
C ILE A 283 7.93 14.75 20.72
N ALA A 284 6.90 14.43 19.94
CA ALA A 284 5.85 15.40 19.62
C ALA A 284 5.01 15.77 20.86
N GLY A 285 5.04 17.04 21.25
CA GLY A 285 4.15 17.62 22.24
C GLY A 285 2.75 17.81 21.67
N LEU A 286 1.77 17.11 22.22
CA LEU A 286 0.38 17.08 21.75
C LEU A 286 -0.56 17.58 22.84
N GLN A 287 -1.47 18.48 22.47
CA GLN A 287 -2.46 19.07 23.38
C GLN A 287 -3.60 18.07 23.62
N THR A 288 -4.00 17.88 24.87
CA THR A 288 -5.03 16.90 25.27
C THR A 288 -6.42 17.52 25.41
N TYR A 289 -6.54 18.84 25.19
CA TYR A 289 -7.74 19.66 25.38
C TYR A 289 -7.87 20.70 24.25
N ARG A 290 -9.06 21.31 24.11
CA ARG A 290 -9.47 22.03 22.88
C ARG A 290 -8.68 23.32 22.58
N SER A 291 -8.27 24.10 23.59
CA SER A 291 -7.24 25.15 23.53
C SER A 291 -7.00 25.73 24.93
N ASP A 292 -6.02 26.60 25.13
CA ASP A 292 -5.87 27.31 26.41
C ASP A 292 -7.05 28.26 26.74
N LYS A 293 -7.91 28.56 25.76
CA LYS A 293 -9.20 29.27 25.96
C LYS A 293 -10.40 28.32 26.11
N ASN A 294 -10.20 27.01 25.95
CA ASN A 294 -11.23 25.98 26.09
C ASN A 294 -10.59 24.68 26.60
N VAL A 295 -10.58 24.51 27.92
CA VAL A 295 -9.95 23.36 28.61
C VAL A 295 -10.74 22.04 28.49
N THR A 296 -11.80 21.98 27.67
CA THR A 296 -12.52 20.73 27.38
C THR A 296 -11.58 19.71 26.77
N ALA A 297 -11.50 18.50 27.35
CA ALA A 297 -10.65 17.43 26.85
C ALA A 297 -11.01 17.02 25.41
N ILE A 298 -9.99 16.69 24.62
CA ILE A 298 -10.14 16.14 23.27
C ILE A 298 -10.60 14.67 23.37
N PRO A 299 -11.59 14.20 22.58
CA PRO A 299 -12.04 12.81 22.61
C PRO A 299 -10.91 11.82 22.35
N ALA A 300 -10.92 10.69 23.07
CA ALA A 300 -9.85 9.70 23.06
C ALA A 300 -9.38 9.28 21.66
N GLY A 301 -10.31 8.99 20.74
CA GLY A 301 -9.98 8.61 19.36
C GLY A 301 -9.37 9.74 18.52
N GLU A 302 -9.69 11.00 18.81
CA GLU A 302 -9.08 12.15 18.13
C GLU A 302 -7.64 12.38 18.62
N LEU A 303 -7.41 12.27 19.94
CA LEU A 303 -6.06 12.32 20.52
C LEU A 303 -5.19 11.16 20.03
N GLN A 304 -5.76 9.95 19.90
CA GLN A 304 -5.04 8.80 19.34
C GLN A 304 -4.68 9.00 17.86
N ASN A 305 -5.53 9.66 17.07
CA ASN A 305 -5.22 10.00 15.68
C ASN A 305 -4.07 11.01 15.56
N ASP A 306 -4.00 11.99 16.46
CA ASP A 306 -2.86 12.94 16.52
C ASP A 306 -1.55 12.25 16.93
N ILE A 307 -1.60 11.32 17.90
CA ILE A 307 -0.46 10.47 18.28
C ILE A 307 0.00 9.63 17.08
N ASN A 308 -0.93 8.97 16.40
CA ASN A 308 -0.63 8.15 15.22
C ASN A 308 0.00 9.01 14.10
N ALA A 309 -0.51 10.22 13.88
CA ALA A 309 0.05 11.15 12.89
C ALA A 309 1.48 11.58 13.23
N ALA A 310 1.79 11.84 14.50
CA ALA A 310 3.16 12.15 14.93
C ALA A 310 4.11 10.96 14.73
N ILE A 311 3.78 9.78 15.26
CA ILE A 311 4.62 8.58 15.16
C ILE A 311 4.85 8.17 13.69
N ASN A 312 3.80 8.17 12.86
CA ASN A 312 3.89 7.81 11.44
C ASN A 312 4.72 8.81 10.59
N ASN A 313 5.01 10.01 11.11
CA ASN A 313 5.84 11.02 10.45
C ASN A 313 7.25 11.13 11.08
N GLY A 314 7.67 10.12 11.84
CA GLY A 314 9.03 9.96 12.33
C GLY A 314 9.27 10.43 13.76
N SER A 315 8.24 10.82 14.52
CA SER A 315 8.43 11.14 15.94
C SER A 315 8.88 9.89 16.70
N SER A 316 9.93 10.04 17.50
CA SER A 316 10.50 9.03 18.39
C SER A 316 9.68 8.82 19.68
N GLY A 317 8.43 9.28 19.69
CA GLY A 317 7.57 9.31 20.85
C GLY A 317 6.58 10.47 20.83
N TYR A 318 5.81 10.60 21.90
CA TYR A 318 4.91 11.73 22.13
C TYR A 318 4.92 12.17 23.59
N ALA A 319 4.53 13.42 23.82
CA ALA A 319 4.37 14.04 25.13
C ALA A 319 2.96 14.64 25.22
N LEU A 320 2.21 14.31 26.27
CA LEU A 320 0.82 14.74 26.46
C LEU A 320 0.74 15.99 27.34
N PHE A 321 0.29 17.11 26.76
CA PHE A 321 0.05 18.36 27.48
C PHE A 321 -1.47 18.51 27.75
N ARG A 322 -1.96 18.22 28.95
CA ARG A 322 -1.23 17.91 30.21
C ARG A 322 -2.04 17.03 31.16
N TYR A 323 -1.40 16.46 32.18
CA TYR A 323 -2.08 15.71 33.24
C TYR A 323 -3.20 16.55 33.88
N GLY A 324 -4.32 15.90 34.24
CA GLY A 324 -5.55 16.55 34.69
C GLY A 324 -6.48 17.00 33.56
N LEU A 325 -5.99 17.16 32.32
CA LEU A 325 -6.78 17.54 31.13
C LEU A 325 -6.77 16.47 30.03
N ILE A 326 -6.48 15.21 30.39
CA ILE A 326 -6.62 14.03 29.51
C ILE A 326 -8.05 13.51 29.65
N SER A 327 -8.69 13.13 28.53
CA SER A 327 -10.04 12.56 28.55
C SER A 327 -10.08 11.26 29.36
N SER A 328 -11.08 11.08 30.23
CA SER A 328 -11.21 9.92 31.11
C SER A 328 -11.42 8.59 30.38
N SER A 329 -11.81 8.61 29.10
CA SER A 329 -11.88 7.43 28.23
C SER A 329 -10.61 7.17 27.42
N PHE A 330 -9.61 8.05 27.48
CA PHE A 330 -8.33 7.84 26.79
C PHE A 330 -7.48 6.82 27.56
N GLY A 331 -7.30 5.64 26.97
CA GLY A 331 -6.60 4.51 27.59
C GLY A 331 -7.47 3.58 28.42
N MET A 332 -8.81 3.73 28.40
CA MET A 332 -9.69 2.64 28.85
C MET A 332 -9.80 1.58 27.76
N ASP A 333 -9.56 0.32 28.10
CA ASP A 333 -9.69 -0.78 27.16
C ASP A 333 -11.16 -1.22 27.06
N SER A 334 -11.69 -1.18 25.83
CA SER A 334 -13.02 -1.65 25.45
C SER A 334 -12.95 -2.79 24.44
N THR A 335 -11.75 -3.32 24.17
CA THR A 335 -11.57 -4.52 23.37
C THR A 335 -11.94 -5.74 24.20
N ILE A 336 -12.52 -6.75 23.54
CA ILE A 336 -12.87 -8.01 24.18
C ILE A 336 -11.71 -8.99 23.93
N PRO A 337 -11.24 -9.74 24.94
CA PRO A 337 -10.17 -10.71 24.75
C PRO A 337 -10.56 -11.75 23.70
N THR A 338 -9.70 -11.91 22.71
CA THR A 338 -9.82 -12.85 21.60
C THR A 338 -8.76 -13.93 21.70
N ILE A 339 -9.03 -15.13 21.17
CA ILE A 339 -8.05 -16.23 21.18
C ILE A 339 -7.10 -16.05 19.99
N LYS A 340 -5.82 -15.76 20.28
CA LYS A 340 -4.73 -15.72 19.28
C LYS A 340 -4.30 -17.13 18.85
N SER A 341 -4.27 -18.08 19.78
CA SER A 341 -3.96 -19.48 19.48
C SER A 341 -4.47 -20.43 20.56
N ILE A 342 -4.76 -21.67 20.16
CA ILE A 342 -5.08 -22.78 21.06
C ILE A 342 -4.26 -24.00 20.67
N ASP A 343 -3.72 -24.70 21.66
CA ASP A 343 -2.92 -25.92 21.52
C ASP A 343 -3.52 -27.00 22.45
N PRO A 344 -4.12 -28.08 21.93
CA PRO A 344 -4.24 -28.45 20.51
C PRO A 344 -5.05 -27.47 19.67
N SER A 345 -4.70 -27.35 18.40
CA SER A 345 -5.43 -26.53 17.43
C SER A 345 -6.77 -27.17 17.05
N ASN A 346 -7.72 -26.38 16.56
CA ASN A 346 -9.04 -26.89 16.17
C ASN A 346 -8.95 -27.99 15.11
N ASN A 347 -9.68 -29.09 15.32
CA ASN A 347 -9.67 -30.32 14.52
C ASN A 347 -8.30 -31.02 14.42
N SER A 348 -7.37 -30.75 15.34
CA SER A 348 -6.12 -31.52 15.39
C SER A 348 -6.40 -32.98 15.73
N VAL A 349 -5.81 -33.88 14.94
CA VAL A 349 -5.72 -35.32 15.23
C VAL A 349 -4.37 -35.62 15.85
N ASN A 350 -4.14 -36.88 16.26
CA ASN A 350 -2.88 -37.35 16.80
C ASN A 350 -2.41 -36.57 18.06
N VAL A 351 -3.37 -36.20 18.92
CA VAL A 351 -3.06 -35.51 20.18
C VAL A 351 -2.68 -36.54 21.27
N PRO A 352 -1.59 -36.32 22.04
CA PRO A 352 -1.25 -37.19 23.17
C PRO A 352 -2.36 -37.25 24.21
N ILE A 353 -2.65 -38.45 24.73
CA ILE A 353 -3.71 -38.68 25.73
C ILE A 353 -3.51 -37.93 27.06
N ASN A 354 -2.32 -37.40 27.34
CA ASN A 354 -1.97 -36.63 28.53
C ASN A 354 -1.73 -35.14 28.22
N LYS A 355 -2.25 -34.63 27.09
CA LYS A 355 -2.00 -33.27 26.61
C LYS A 355 -2.50 -32.21 27.58
N VAL A 356 -1.58 -31.43 28.13
CA VAL A 356 -1.88 -30.12 28.71
C VAL A 356 -2.32 -29.17 27.59
N ILE A 357 -3.50 -28.59 27.74
CA ILE A 357 -4.12 -27.68 26.77
C ILE A 357 -3.72 -26.24 27.13
N LYS A 358 -3.40 -25.41 26.13
CA LYS A 358 -3.07 -23.99 26.32
C LYS A 358 -3.86 -23.10 25.38
N VAL A 359 -4.39 -22.01 25.92
CA VAL A 359 -5.13 -20.98 25.18
C VAL A 359 -4.42 -19.65 25.38
N THR A 360 -4.04 -18.99 24.29
CA THR A 360 -3.34 -17.69 24.31
C THR A 360 -4.26 -16.61 23.77
N PHE A 361 -4.42 -15.53 24.53
CA PHE A 361 -5.34 -14.43 24.24
C PHE A 361 -4.63 -13.21 23.64
N SER A 362 -5.42 -12.27 23.12
CA SER A 362 -4.92 -11.01 22.54
C SER A 362 -4.15 -10.16 23.55
N GLU A 363 -4.63 -10.08 24.78
CA GLU A 363 -4.11 -9.31 25.91
C GLU A 363 -4.09 -10.16 27.20
N PRO A 364 -3.52 -9.66 28.32
CA PRO A 364 -3.57 -10.34 29.61
C PRO A 364 -5.01 -10.55 30.12
N VAL A 365 -5.27 -11.73 30.69
CA VAL A 365 -6.61 -12.14 31.13
C VAL A 365 -6.62 -12.58 32.60
N LYS A 366 -7.83 -12.69 33.16
CA LYS A 366 -8.13 -13.27 34.48
C LYS A 366 -9.32 -14.23 34.37
N ALA A 367 -9.52 -15.06 35.40
CA ALA A 367 -10.69 -15.93 35.48
C ALA A 367 -11.98 -15.09 35.55
N GLY A 368 -12.99 -15.51 34.80
CA GLY A 368 -14.34 -14.95 34.90
C GLY A 368 -15.20 -15.72 35.91
N THR A 369 -16.52 -15.54 35.84
CA THR A 369 -17.48 -16.15 36.76
C THR A 369 -18.07 -17.48 36.28
N LEU A 370 -17.95 -17.81 34.99
CA LEU A 370 -18.49 -19.06 34.43
C LEU A 370 -17.43 -20.15 34.21
N SER A 371 -17.87 -21.40 34.20
CA SER A 371 -17.00 -22.58 34.09
C SER A 371 -16.33 -22.75 32.73
N ILE A 372 -15.18 -23.42 32.75
CA ILE A 372 -14.45 -23.97 31.59
C ILE A 372 -14.67 -25.49 31.58
N TYR A 373 -14.81 -26.11 30.41
CA TYR A 373 -15.02 -27.56 30.30
C TYR A 373 -14.14 -28.21 29.23
N VAL A 374 -13.74 -29.47 29.49
CA VAL A 374 -13.32 -30.43 28.47
C VAL A 374 -14.35 -31.58 28.48
N LYS A 375 -14.84 -31.99 27.30
CA LYS A 375 -15.98 -32.90 27.15
C LYS A 375 -15.68 -33.95 26.08
N ASN A 376 -15.88 -35.24 26.37
CA ASN A 376 -15.83 -36.29 25.35
C ASN A 376 -16.99 -36.05 24.37
N SER A 377 -16.67 -35.85 23.08
CA SER A 377 -17.64 -35.44 22.07
C SER A 377 -18.60 -36.56 21.65
N SER A 378 -18.30 -37.83 21.99
CA SER A 378 -19.13 -39.01 21.66
C SER A 378 -20.03 -39.45 22.81
N THR A 379 -19.51 -39.47 24.04
CA THR A 379 -20.27 -39.90 25.24
C THR A 379 -20.90 -38.74 26.02
N GLY A 380 -20.58 -37.50 25.66
CA GLY A 380 -21.05 -36.30 26.35
C GLY A 380 -20.48 -36.09 27.76
N LYS A 381 -19.66 -37.01 28.29
CA LYS A 381 -19.10 -36.93 29.65
C LYS A 381 -18.02 -35.85 29.73
N TYR A 382 -18.03 -35.07 30.82
CA TYR A 382 -16.98 -34.10 31.13
C TYR A 382 -15.72 -34.80 31.66
N VAL A 383 -14.56 -34.26 31.31
CA VAL A 383 -13.25 -34.68 31.85
C VAL A 383 -12.92 -33.78 33.04
N PRO A 384 -12.53 -34.33 34.21
CA PRO A 384 -12.04 -33.52 35.32
C PRO A 384 -10.75 -32.78 34.95
N ILE A 385 -10.73 -31.47 35.17
CA ILE A 385 -9.64 -30.57 34.82
C ILE A 385 -9.25 -29.66 35.98
N THR A 386 -8.06 -29.08 35.87
CA THR A 386 -7.59 -27.94 36.68
C THR A 386 -7.12 -26.83 35.75
N THR A 387 -7.30 -25.57 36.15
CA THR A 387 -6.96 -24.40 35.33
C THR A 387 -6.01 -23.46 36.04
N SER A 388 -5.16 -22.78 35.27
CA SER A 388 -4.28 -21.72 35.76
C SER A 388 -4.08 -20.67 34.67
N ILE A 389 -3.91 -19.41 35.05
CA ILE A 389 -3.71 -18.29 34.12
C ILE A 389 -2.40 -17.59 34.47
N ASN A 390 -1.59 -17.31 33.46
CA ASN A 390 -0.41 -16.47 33.57
C ASN A 390 -0.42 -15.46 32.42
N SER A 391 -0.58 -14.17 32.76
CA SER A 391 -0.74 -13.07 31.80
C SER A 391 -1.82 -13.39 30.74
N ASN A 392 -1.46 -13.51 29.46
CA ASN A 392 -2.39 -13.82 28.37
C ASN A 392 -2.54 -15.32 28.07
N VAL A 393 -2.09 -16.23 28.94
CA VAL A 393 -2.14 -17.68 28.70
C VAL A 393 -2.95 -18.40 29.80
N LEU A 394 -4.07 -18.99 29.39
CA LEU A 394 -4.78 -20.03 30.15
C LEU A 394 -4.12 -21.38 29.88
N THR A 395 -3.78 -22.11 30.94
CA THR A 395 -3.37 -23.52 30.89
C THR A 395 -4.45 -24.38 31.54
N ILE A 396 -4.93 -25.39 30.82
CA ILE A 396 -5.89 -26.39 31.30
C ILE A 396 -5.14 -27.73 31.40
N THR A 397 -5.04 -28.25 32.62
CA THR A 397 -4.43 -29.55 32.92
C THR A 397 -5.54 -30.58 33.07
N LEU A 398 -5.34 -31.76 32.48
CA LEU A 398 -6.25 -32.90 32.58
C LEU A 398 -5.89 -33.69 33.84
N ASN A 399 -6.86 -34.00 34.70
CA ASN A 399 -6.60 -34.71 35.96
C ASN A 399 -6.48 -36.24 35.75
N SER A 400 -6.67 -36.73 34.52
CA SER A 400 -6.51 -38.12 34.11
C SER A 400 -6.20 -38.20 32.61
N ASN A 401 -5.66 -39.34 32.14
CA ASN A 401 -5.42 -39.57 30.72
C ASN A 401 -6.75 -39.72 29.95
N LEU A 402 -6.79 -39.16 28.75
CA LEU A 402 -7.87 -39.34 27.78
C LEU A 402 -7.85 -40.76 27.18
N THR A 403 -8.98 -41.22 26.64
CA THR A 403 -9.03 -42.43 25.82
C THR A 403 -8.40 -42.17 24.45
N LYS A 404 -7.82 -43.21 23.82
CA LYS A 404 -7.27 -43.15 22.45
C LYS A 404 -8.38 -43.04 21.41
N GLU A 405 -8.04 -42.60 20.20
CA GLU A 405 -8.96 -42.45 19.03
C GLU A 405 -10.22 -41.60 19.31
N THR A 406 -10.23 -40.85 20.41
CA THR A 406 -11.42 -40.22 20.97
C THR A 406 -11.38 -38.72 20.70
N THR A 407 -12.49 -38.17 20.23
CA THR A 407 -12.64 -36.73 20.02
C THR A 407 -13.15 -36.06 21.29
N TYR A 408 -12.51 -34.95 21.68
CA TYR A 408 -12.86 -34.12 22.82
C TYR A 408 -13.09 -32.67 22.40
N SER A 409 -14.10 -32.05 22.99
CA SER A 409 -14.42 -30.63 22.85
C SER A 409 -13.89 -29.83 24.04
N ILE A 410 -13.26 -28.69 23.78
CA ILE A 410 -12.88 -27.69 24.77
C ILE A 410 -13.90 -26.55 24.67
N ILE A 411 -14.51 -26.16 25.79
CA ILE A 411 -15.60 -25.17 25.86
C ILE A 411 -15.20 -24.08 26.85
N LEU A 412 -15.14 -22.84 26.35
CA LEU A 412 -14.96 -21.62 27.14
C LEU A 412 -16.27 -20.83 27.07
N ASN A 413 -17.06 -20.81 28.14
CA ASN A 413 -18.34 -20.11 28.14
C ASN A 413 -18.14 -18.58 28.10
N ALA A 414 -19.14 -17.84 27.64
CA ALA A 414 -19.08 -16.37 27.65
C ALA A 414 -18.89 -15.86 29.09
N GLY A 415 -17.86 -15.07 29.36
CA GLY A 415 -17.53 -14.63 30.73
C GLY A 415 -16.92 -15.72 31.63
N SER A 416 -16.42 -16.83 31.07
CA SER A 416 -15.50 -17.75 31.79
C SER A 416 -14.07 -17.19 31.90
N ILE A 417 -13.73 -16.24 31.03
CA ILE A 417 -12.49 -15.47 31.02
C ILE A 417 -12.88 -14.00 30.82
N THR A 418 -12.17 -13.10 31.50
CA THR A 418 -12.23 -11.65 31.27
C THR A 418 -10.82 -11.10 31.04
N ASP A 419 -10.69 -9.93 30.42
CA ASP A 419 -9.44 -9.16 30.47
C ASP A 419 -9.21 -8.61 31.90
N LEU A 420 -8.14 -7.85 32.12
CA LEU A 420 -7.91 -7.24 33.43
C LEU A 420 -8.96 -6.18 33.80
N THR A 421 -9.57 -5.51 32.81
CA THR A 421 -10.56 -4.44 32.94
C THR A 421 -11.99 -4.91 33.22
N GLY A 422 -12.35 -6.16 32.88
CA GLY A 422 -13.68 -6.76 33.04
C GLY A 422 -14.41 -7.13 31.74
N ASN A 423 -13.86 -6.87 30.55
CA ASN A 423 -14.48 -7.24 29.28
C ASN A 423 -14.48 -8.77 29.12
N ALA A 424 -15.66 -9.35 28.87
CA ALA A 424 -15.88 -10.80 28.86
C ALA A 424 -15.57 -11.44 27.50
N LEU A 425 -14.74 -12.50 27.51
CA LEU A 425 -14.51 -13.38 26.36
C LEU A 425 -15.86 -13.89 25.82
N LYS A 426 -16.06 -13.81 24.50
CA LYS A 426 -17.22 -14.42 23.81
C LYS A 426 -17.11 -15.95 23.84
N SER A 427 -18.24 -16.63 23.98
CA SER A 427 -18.29 -18.10 24.05
C SER A 427 -17.55 -18.75 22.88
N TYR A 428 -16.67 -19.70 23.19
CA TYR A 428 -15.81 -20.37 22.22
C TYR A 428 -15.82 -21.89 22.45
N THR A 429 -15.86 -22.66 21.37
CA THR A 429 -15.75 -24.12 21.41
C THR A 429 -14.85 -24.61 20.28
N THR A 430 -13.97 -25.55 20.61
CA THR A 430 -13.08 -26.22 19.65
C THR A 430 -13.06 -27.73 19.95
N LYS A 431 -12.48 -28.54 19.07
CA LYS A 431 -12.31 -29.98 19.29
C LYS A 431 -10.96 -30.51 18.80
N PHE A 432 -10.51 -31.63 19.35
CA PHE A 432 -9.33 -32.38 18.92
C PHE A 432 -9.54 -33.89 19.12
N THR A 433 -8.70 -34.73 18.50
CA THR A 433 -8.79 -36.19 18.54
C THR A 433 -7.46 -36.82 18.98
N THR A 434 -7.51 -37.80 19.87
CA THR A 434 -6.32 -38.44 20.46
C THR A 434 -5.65 -39.48 19.56
N ASP A 435 -4.34 -39.69 19.75
CA ASP A 435 -3.50 -40.52 18.86
C ASP A 435 -3.60 -42.05 19.07
N ALA A 436 -3.36 -42.77 17.98
CA ALA A 436 -3.19 -44.22 17.88
C ALA A 436 -2.09 -44.64 16.86
N THR A 437 -1.44 -43.68 16.21
CA THR A 437 -0.37 -43.92 15.23
C THR A 437 0.91 -44.34 15.94
N ALA A 438 1.64 -45.31 15.38
CA ALA A 438 2.92 -45.75 15.91
C ALA A 438 4.11 -45.00 15.27
N PRO A 439 5.17 -44.69 16.04
CA PRO A 439 6.31 -43.94 15.53
C PRO A 439 7.10 -44.75 14.49
N THR A 440 7.54 -44.07 13.44
CA THR A 440 8.33 -44.62 12.32
C THR A 440 9.66 -43.89 12.18
N VAL A 441 10.68 -44.54 11.63
CA VAL A 441 11.99 -43.89 11.38
C VAL A 441 11.91 -43.02 10.12
N LYS A 442 11.97 -41.69 10.29
CA LYS A 442 12.07 -40.72 9.18
C LYS A 442 13.49 -40.65 8.60
N SER A 443 14.53 -40.75 9.44
CA SER A 443 15.91 -40.78 8.98
C SER A 443 16.85 -41.42 10.01
N ILE A 444 18.01 -41.89 9.54
CA ILE A 444 19.08 -42.42 10.37
C ILE A 444 20.44 -42.02 9.79
N ASP A 445 21.36 -41.63 10.68
CA ASP A 445 22.75 -41.28 10.37
C ASP A 445 23.68 -42.14 11.26
N PRO A 446 24.51 -43.04 10.73
CA PRO A 446 24.71 -43.32 9.30
C PRO A 446 23.47 -43.84 8.58
N THR A 447 23.34 -43.46 7.30
CA THR A 447 22.30 -43.96 6.41
C THR A 447 22.51 -45.45 6.07
N ASN A 448 21.45 -46.15 5.68
CA ASN A 448 21.55 -47.57 5.34
C ASN A 448 22.51 -47.81 4.17
N ASN A 449 23.33 -48.86 4.28
CA ASN A 449 24.42 -49.22 3.36
C ASN A 449 25.58 -48.21 3.26
N SER A 450 25.63 -47.16 4.09
CA SER A 450 26.74 -46.20 4.06
C SER A 450 28.10 -46.85 4.38
N ALA A 451 29.13 -46.42 3.67
CA ALA A 451 30.52 -46.83 3.86
C ALA A 451 31.36 -45.66 4.39
N ASN A 452 32.64 -45.91 4.69
CA ASN A 452 33.61 -44.92 5.13
C ASN A 452 33.18 -44.13 6.38
N ILE A 453 32.50 -44.83 7.30
CA ILE A 453 32.06 -44.26 8.57
C ILE A 453 33.23 -44.24 9.58
N ALA A 454 33.43 -43.10 10.24
CA ALA A 454 34.46 -42.96 11.28
C ALA A 454 34.21 -43.91 12.46
N VAL A 455 35.28 -44.50 13.02
CA VAL A 455 35.18 -45.50 14.10
C VAL A 455 34.54 -44.99 15.40
N ASN A 456 34.50 -43.67 15.60
CA ASN A 456 33.88 -43.01 16.75
C ASN A 456 32.46 -42.49 16.45
N LYS A 457 31.83 -42.93 15.35
CA LYS A 457 30.52 -42.42 14.91
C LYS A 457 29.43 -42.69 15.95
N VAL A 458 28.85 -41.61 16.45
CA VAL A 458 27.55 -41.61 17.13
C VAL A 458 26.45 -41.81 16.10
N ILE A 459 25.52 -42.72 16.36
CA ILE A 459 24.38 -43.02 15.50
C ILE A 459 23.19 -42.16 15.96
N LYS A 460 22.52 -41.49 15.03
CA LYS A 460 21.37 -40.61 15.29
C LYS A 460 20.16 -41.08 14.49
N VAL A 461 19.05 -41.35 15.15
CA VAL A 461 17.77 -41.74 14.56
C VAL A 461 16.77 -40.61 14.75
N THR A 462 15.99 -40.29 13.72
CA THR A 462 14.91 -39.30 13.77
C THR A 462 13.59 -39.97 13.43
N PHE A 463 12.57 -39.78 14.26
CA PHE A 463 11.26 -40.42 14.12
C PHE A 463 10.21 -39.47 13.52
N SER A 464 9.06 -40.04 13.14
CA SER A 464 7.87 -39.32 12.66
C SER A 464 7.41 -38.21 13.61
N GLU A 465 7.47 -38.48 14.91
CA GLU A 465 6.89 -37.71 16.01
C GLU A 465 7.77 -37.81 17.29
N PRO A 466 7.48 -37.05 18.37
CA PRO A 466 8.19 -37.17 19.64
C PRO A 466 8.04 -38.55 20.29
N VAL A 467 9.14 -39.08 20.82
CA VAL A 467 9.19 -40.44 21.41
C VAL A 467 9.79 -40.46 22.81
N LYS A 468 9.58 -41.59 23.50
CA LYS A 468 10.23 -41.98 24.76
C LYS A 468 10.74 -43.42 24.65
N ALA A 469 11.55 -43.85 25.62
CA ALA A 469 12.03 -45.23 25.67
C ALA A 469 10.85 -46.19 25.92
N GLY A 470 10.83 -47.30 25.19
CA GLY A 470 9.97 -48.44 25.51
C GLY A 470 10.66 -49.42 26.45
N THR A 471 10.08 -50.61 26.62
CA THR A 471 10.58 -51.66 27.52
C THR A 471 11.63 -52.58 26.90
N LEU A 472 11.72 -52.64 25.56
CA LEU A 472 12.57 -53.60 24.85
C LEU A 472 13.89 -53.01 24.33
N SER A 473 14.85 -53.90 24.07
CA SER A 473 16.24 -53.52 23.77
C SER A 473 16.45 -52.87 22.40
N ILE A 474 17.56 -52.13 22.31
CA ILE A 474 18.12 -51.52 21.09
C ILE A 474 19.56 -52.00 20.99
N TYR A 475 19.97 -52.48 19.82
CA TYR A 475 21.25 -53.17 19.60
C TYR A 475 22.09 -52.50 18.50
N LEU A 476 23.41 -52.54 18.71
CA LEU A 476 24.45 -52.34 17.68
C LEU A 476 25.27 -53.63 17.62
N LYS A 477 25.41 -54.26 16.44
CA LYS A 477 26.05 -55.57 16.27
C LYS A 477 27.18 -55.49 15.24
N ASN A 478 28.37 -55.97 15.60
CA ASN A 478 29.49 -56.18 14.70
C ASN A 478 29.23 -57.48 13.91
N LEU A 479 29.05 -57.40 12.59
CA LEU A 479 28.75 -58.61 11.80
C LEU A 479 29.98 -59.47 11.47
N LYS A 480 31.20 -58.92 11.56
CA LYS A 480 32.44 -59.70 11.35
C LYS A 480 32.73 -60.65 12.52
N THR A 481 32.28 -60.33 13.73
CA THR A 481 32.51 -61.13 14.96
C THR A 481 31.23 -61.68 15.59
N GLY A 482 30.05 -61.30 15.08
CA GLY A 482 28.75 -61.62 15.65
C GLY A 482 28.43 -60.93 17.00
N LYS A 483 29.39 -60.22 17.62
CA LYS A 483 29.23 -59.63 18.96
C LYS A 483 28.45 -58.32 18.94
N TYR A 484 27.69 -58.09 20.02
CA TYR A 484 27.05 -56.80 20.28
C TYR A 484 28.07 -55.78 20.83
N VAL A 485 27.86 -54.51 20.50
CA VAL A 485 28.62 -53.38 21.03
C VAL A 485 27.83 -52.73 22.16
N THR A 486 28.47 -52.51 23.30
CA THR A 486 27.90 -51.72 24.40
C THR A 486 27.65 -50.28 23.95
N VAL A 487 26.41 -49.80 24.11
CA VAL A 487 25.98 -48.46 23.68
C VAL A 487 25.22 -47.73 24.78
N THR A 488 25.48 -46.43 24.93
CA THR A 488 24.60 -45.54 25.70
C THR A 488 23.54 -44.92 24.79
N LYS A 489 22.39 -44.55 25.36
CA LYS A 489 21.18 -44.13 24.64
C LYS A 489 20.66 -42.82 25.23
N LYS A 490 20.34 -41.84 24.40
CA LYS A 490 19.70 -40.58 24.82
C LYS A 490 18.57 -40.22 23.85
N ILE A 491 17.40 -39.88 24.38
CA ILE A 491 16.25 -39.42 23.59
C ILE A 491 16.02 -37.93 23.86
N SER A 492 15.63 -37.18 22.83
CA SER A 492 15.33 -35.75 22.89
C SER A 492 14.30 -35.40 21.82
N GLY A 493 13.03 -35.23 22.21
CA GLY A 493 11.94 -35.01 21.26
C GLY A 493 11.75 -36.22 20.34
N ASN A 494 11.81 -36.02 19.02
CA ASN A 494 11.73 -37.09 18.02
C ASN A 494 13.10 -37.69 17.64
N ILE A 495 14.15 -37.49 18.44
CA ILE A 495 15.52 -37.94 18.14
C ILE A 495 16.01 -38.93 19.19
N LEU A 496 16.51 -40.08 18.74
CA LEU A 496 17.32 -41.01 19.53
C LEU A 496 18.80 -40.89 19.11
N ILE A 497 19.68 -40.86 20.09
CA ILE A 497 21.14 -40.87 19.94
C ILE A 497 21.66 -42.15 20.57
N ILE A 498 22.45 -42.92 19.83
CA ILE A 498 23.09 -44.17 20.25
C ILE A 498 24.61 -43.98 20.13
N THR A 499 25.31 -44.01 21.26
CA THR A 499 26.77 -43.78 21.32
C THR A 499 27.49 -45.08 21.68
N PRO A 500 28.39 -45.59 20.82
CA PRO A 500 29.30 -46.70 21.18
C PRO A 500 30.16 -46.36 22.40
N ALA A 501 30.24 -47.26 23.37
CA ALA A 501 31.06 -47.08 24.58
C ALA A 501 32.58 -47.19 24.30
N ILE A 502 32.95 -47.83 23.19
CA ILE A 502 34.31 -47.93 22.65
C ILE A 502 34.30 -47.61 21.16
N SER A 503 35.47 -47.24 20.60
CA SER A 503 35.58 -47.06 19.15
C SER A 503 35.33 -48.39 18.41
N LEU A 504 34.61 -48.29 17.31
CA LEU A 504 34.28 -49.41 16.43
C LEU A 504 35.54 -49.95 15.72
N THR A 505 35.50 -51.20 15.28
CA THR A 505 36.56 -51.78 14.47
C THR A 505 36.54 -51.14 13.09
N LYS A 506 37.70 -50.72 12.56
CA LYS A 506 37.82 -50.19 11.18
C LYS A 506 37.53 -51.27 10.12
N ALA A 507 37.24 -50.86 8.88
CA ALA A 507 36.90 -51.75 7.75
C ALA A 507 35.86 -52.86 8.10
N THR A 508 34.86 -52.55 8.92
CA THR A 508 33.92 -53.54 9.48
C THR A 508 32.46 -53.13 9.33
N LEU A 509 31.61 -54.11 8.97
CA LEU A 509 30.17 -53.95 8.82
C LEU A 509 29.44 -54.05 10.17
N TYR A 510 28.56 -53.10 10.43
CA TYR A 510 27.74 -52.98 11.63
C TYR A 510 26.25 -52.92 11.30
N TYR A 511 25.42 -53.54 12.14
CA TYR A 511 23.96 -53.47 12.09
C TYR A 511 23.43 -52.72 13.31
N VAL A 512 22.41 -51.88 13.11
CA VAL A 512 21.65 -51.23 14.19
C VAL A 512 20.21 -51.74 14.13
N THR A 513 19.69 -52.25 15.24
CA THR A 513 18.32 -52.78 15.35
C THR A 513 17.55 -52.11 16.48
N LEU A 514 16.40 -51.54 16.14
CA LEU A 514 15.35 -51.12 17.07
C LEU A 514 14.30 -52.24 17.06
N ASN A 515 14.10 -52.94 18.19
CA ASN A 515 13.06 -53.96 18.26
C ASN A 515 11.67 -53.29 18.39
N ALA A 516 10.61 -54.01 18.00
CA ALA A 516 9.26 -53.55 18.29
C ALA A 516 9.10 -53.25 19.80
N GLY A 517 8.42 -52.17 20.17
CA GLY A 517 8.28 -51.76 21.57
C GLY A 517 9.57 -51.31 22.29
N SER A 518 10.70 -51.14 21.58
CA SER A 518 11.92 -50.52 22.15
C SER A 518 11.87 -48.99 22.20
N ILE A 519 11.02 -48.39 21.35
CA ILE A 519 10.68 -46.97 21.30
C ILE A 519 9.15 -46.89 21.22
N ILE A 520 8.57 -45.95 21.96
CA ILE A 520 7.14 -45.65 21.96
C ILE A 520 6.92 -44.14 21.81
N ASP A 521 5.83 -43.71 21.18
CA ASP A 521 5.45 -42.29 21.16
C ASP A 521 4.92 -41.83 22.55
N LEU A 522 4.52 -40.57 22.67
CA LEU A 522 4.03 -40.02 23.93
C LEU A 522 2.65 -40.58 24.37
N ALA A 523 1.75 -40.91 23.43
CA ALA A 523 0.50 -41.63 23.68
C ALA A 523 0.69 -43.14 23.94
N GLY A 524 1.91 -43.65 23.72
CA GLY A 524 2.33 -45.00 24.06
C GLY A 524 1.96 -46.05 23.02
N ASN A 525 1.92 -45.72 21.73
CA ASN A 525 1.94 -46.71 20.66
C ASN A 525 3.40 -47.10 20.35
N ALA A 526 3.62 -48.31 19.81
CA ALA A 526 4.94 -48.92 19.76
C ALA A 526 5.53 -48.97 18.35
N ILE A 527 6.81 -48.60 18.21
CA ILE A 527 7.54 -48.74 16.94
C ILE A 527 7.47 -50.19 16.44
N LYS A 528 7.40 -50.38 15.11
CA LYS A 528 7.65 -51.69 14.47
C LYS A 528 9.16 -51.93 14.35
N THR A 529 9.59 -53.19 14.39
CA THR A 529 11.03 -53.54 14.32
C THR A 529 11.70 -52.92 13.08
N TYR A 530 12.80 -52.21 13.30
CA TYR A 530 13.57 -51.50 12.26
C TYR A 530 15.05 -51.90 12.34
N THR A 531 15.69 -52.14 11.18
CA THR A 531 17.12 -52.46 11.10
C THR A 531 17.80 -51.72 9.95
N THR A 532 19.02 -51.25 10.17
CA THR A 532 19.90 -50.60 9.17
C THR A 532 21.33 -51.12 9.30
N LYS A 533 22.18 -50.92 8.29
CA LYS A 533 23.61 -51.29 8.31
C LYS A 533 24.54 -50.22 7.76
N PHE A 534 25.78 -50.19 8.25
CA PHE A 534 26.85 -49.30 7.77
C PHE A 534 28.25 -49.93 7.93
N THR A 535 29.23 -49.46 7.18
CA THR A 535 30.62 -49.96 7.19
C THR A 535 31.60 -48.85 7.57
N THR A 536 32.54 -49.16 8.48
CA THR A 536 33.59 -48.22 8.90
C THR A 536 34.72 -48.06 7.88
N ASP A 537 35.40 -46.93 7.89
CA ASP A 537 36.44 -46.59 6.90
C ASP A 537 37.68 -47.52 6.92
N SER A 538 38.35 -47.53 5.78
CA SER A 538 39.56 -48.29 5.44
C SER A 538 40.57 -47.49 4.60
N THR A 539 40.18 -46.32 4.09
CA THR A 539 40.99 -45.43 3.26
C THR A 539 42.02 -44.68 4.12
N ALA A 540 43.16 -44.28 3.54
CA ALA A 540 44.19 -43.54 4.25
C ALA A 540 44.41 -42.15 3.62
N PRO A 541 44.69 -41.10 4.43
CA PRO A 541 44.76 -39.74 3.95
C PRO A 541 45.93 -39.51 2.99
N THR A 542 45.69 -38.67 1.98
CA THR A 542 46.65 -38.24 0.98
C THR A 542 46.75 -36.72 0.94
N VAL A 543 47.90 -36.16 0.53
CA VAL A 543 48.04 -34.71 0.35
C VAL A 543 47.37 -34.28 -0.95
N LYS A 544 46.29 -33.50 -0.85
CA LYS A 544 45.54 -32.94 -1.99
C LYS A 544 46.16 -31.63 -2.47
N SER A 545 46.69 -30.81 -1.58
CA SER A 545 47.42 -29.59 -1.92
C SER A 545 48.35 -29.13 -0.80
N ILE A 546 49.34 -28.30 -1.15
CA ILE A 546 50.25 -27.68 -0.19
C ILE A 546 50.59 -26.26 -0.65
N ASP A 547 50.62 -25.33 0.31
CA ASP A 547 51.00 -23.93 0.15
C ASP A 547 52.16 -23.62 1.13
N PRO A 548 53.37 -23.27 0.68
CA PRO A 548 53.78 -23.12 -0.71
C PRO A 548 53.72 -24.42 -1.53
N THR A 549 53.48 -24.29 -2.83
CA THR A 549 53.53 -25.40 -3.78
C THR A 549 54.98 -25.89 -3.98
N ASN A 550 55.14 -27.14 -4.43
CA ASN A 550 56.47 -27.73 -4.59
C ASN A 550 57.34 -26.95 -5.58
N ASN A 551 58.59 -26.73 -5.18
CA ASN A 551 59.61 -25.92 -5.86
C ASN A 551 59.28 -24.43 -6.06
N SER A 552 58.23 -23.90 -5.42
CA SER A 552 57.91 -22.46 -5.48
C SER A 552 59.05 -21.57 -4.99
N ALA A 553 59.31 -20.48 -5.72
CA ALA A 553 60.27 -19.44 -5.35
C ALA A 553 59.57 -18.21 -4.73
N ASN A 554 60.35 -17.21 -4.34
CA ASN A 554 59.89 -15.90 -3.87
C ASN A 554 58.88 -15.98 -2.69
N ILE A 555 59.14 -16.93 -1.77
CA ILE A 555 58.32 -17.12 -0.58
C ILE A 555 58.76 -16.17 0.54
N ALA A 556 57.81 -15.47 1.16
CA ALA A 556 58.08 -14.59 2.29
C ALA A 556 58.69 -15.34 3.48
N VAL A 557 59.65 -14.73 4.19
CA VAL A 557 60.38 -15.37 5.31
C VAL A 557 59.50 -15.79 6.49
N ASN A 558 58.32 -15.18 6.64
CA ASN A 558 57.33 -15.48 7.68
C ASN A 558 56.22 -16.43 7.20
N LYS A 559 56.39 -17.11 6.05
CA LYS A 559 55.35 -17.95 5.45
C LYS A 559 54.90 -19.07 6.39
N VAL A 560 53.63 -18.98 6.78
CA VAL A 560 52.87 -20.12 7.32
C VAL A 560 52.60 -21.11 6.19
N ILE A 561 52.97 -22.36 6.40
CA ILE A 561 52.77 -23.47 5.47
C ILE A 561 51.42 -24.13 5.77
N LYS A 562 50.65 -24.48 4.73
CA LYS A 562 49.36 -25.18 4.86
C LYS A 562 49.35 -26.41 3.98
N VAL A 563 48.93 -27.54 4.54
CA VAL A 563 48.75 -28.82 3.84
C VAL A 563 47.28 -29.21 3.92
N THR A 564 46.67 -29.52 2.78
CA THR A 564 45.28 -29.98 2.69
C THR A 564 45.26 -31.45 2.30
N PHE A 565 44.47 -32.25 3.00
CA PHE A 565 44.35 -33.69 2.76
C PHE A 565 43.05 -34.08 2.03
N SER A 566 42.97 -35.32 1.54
CA SER A 566 41.76 -35.93 0.97
C SER A 566 40.54 -35.84 1.90
N GLU A 567 40.75 -35.96 3.20
CA GLU A 567 39.73 -36.19 4.22
C GLU A 567 40.08 -35.49 5.56
N PRO A 568 39.17 -35.46 6.56
CA PRO A 568 39.46 -34.90 7.87
C PRO A 568 40.53 -35.71 8.62
N VAL A 569 41.52 -35.01 9.20
CA VAL A 569 42.68 -35.63 9.84
C VAL A 569 42.87 -35.22 11.30
N LYS A 570 43.69 -35.99 12.01
CA LYS A 570 44.21 -35.72 13.36
C LYS A 570 45.73 -35.96 13.40
N ALA A 571 46.39 -35.52 14.47
CA ALA A 571 47.82 -35.73 14.64
C ALA A 571 48.11 -37.23 14.85
N GLY A 572 49.11 -37.75 14.13
CA GLY A 572 49.65 -39.09 14.35
C GLY A 572 50.76 -39.10 15.40
N THR A 573 51.42 -40.24 15.55
CA THR A 573 52.48 -40.45 16.56
C THR A 573 53.85 -39.94 16.12
N LEU A 574 54.12 -39.87 14.80
CA LEU A 574 55.45 -39.46 14.30
C LEU A 574 55.58 -37.96 13.99
N SER A 575 56.83 -37.52 13.90
CA SER A 575 57.17 -36.10 13.69
C SER A 575 56.83 -35.58 12.29
N ILE A 576 56.23 -34.39 12.26
CA ILE A 576 56.22 -33.45 11.14
C ILE A 576 57.50 -32.60 11.26
N LYS A 577 58.21 -32.33 10.16
CA LYS A 577 59.46 -31.53 10.20
C LYS A 577 59.54 -30.49 9.08
N LEU A 578 60.27 -29.39 9.35
CA LEU A 578 60.72 -28.40 8.37
C LEU A 578 62.26 -28.38 8.38
N LYS A 579 62.92 -28.54 7.23
CA LYS A 579 64.38 -28.63 7.10
C LYS A 579 64.92 -27.46 6.25
N ASN A 580 65.96 -26.79 6.71
CA ASN A 580 66.76 -25.88 5.89
C ASN A 580 67.71 -26.72 5.03
N LEU A 581 67.64 -26.58 3.70
CA LEU A 581 68.45 -27.40 2.79
C LEU A 581 69.85 -26.85 2.56
N LYS A 582 70.12 -25.58 2.89
CA LYS A 582 71.49 -25.00 2.85
C LYS A 582 72.34 -25.43 4.05
N THR A 583 71.74 -25.57 5.24
CA THR A 583 72.47 -25.89 6.48
C THR A 583 72.21 -27.30 7.00
N GLY A 584 71.29 -28.05 6.38
CA GLY A 584 70.86 -29.37 6.83
C GLY A 584 70.03 -29.38 8.12
N LYS A 585 69.99 -28.29 8.89
CA LYS A 585 69.33 -28.23 10.21
C LYS A 585 67.80 -28.17 10.08
N TYR A 586 67.12 -28.75 11.06
CA TYR A 586 65.66 -28.62 11.21
C TYR A 586 65.30 -27.26 11.83
N ILE A 587 64.14 -26.72 11.44
CA ILE A 587 63.56 -25.48 11.95
C ILE A 587 62.44 -25.83 12.95
N SER A 588 62.41 -25.13 14.08
CA SER A 588 61.34 -25.27 15.06
C SER A 588 60.00 -24.75 14.50
N ILE A 589 58.93 -25.52 14.73
CA ILE A 589 57.61 -25.28 14.15
C ILE A 589 56.48 -25.51 15.17
N ALA A 590 55.54 -24.57 15.21
CA ALA A 590 54.21 -24.83 15.74
C ALA A 590 53.35 -25.53 14.68
N LYS A 591 52.45 -26.41 15.11
CA LYS A 591 51.58 -27.21 14.23
C LYS A 591 50.15 -27.24 14.76
N LYS A 592 49.17 -26.98 13.90
CA LYS A 592 47.73 -26.97 14.20
C LYS A 592 46.96 -27.72 13.12
N ILE A 593 46.04 -28.60 13.50
CA ILE A 593 45.16 -29.31 12.57
C ILE A 593 43.73 -28.81 12.75
N SER A 594 42.98 -28.68 11.65
CA SER A 594 41.57 -28.29 11.62
C SER A 594 40.88 -28.93 10.42
N GLY A 595 40.03 -29.91 10.66
CA GLY A 595 39.42 -30.72 9.59
C GLY A 595 40.48 -31.35 8.68
N ASN A 596 40.38 -31.11 7.38
CA ASN A 596 41.31 -31.63 6.36
C ASN A 596 42.62 -30.83 6.26
N THR A 597 42.89 -29.85 7.14
CA THR A 597 44.04 -28.92 6.98
C THR A 597 45.03 -29.00 8.14
N LEU A 598 46.31 -29.25 7.84
CA LEU A 598 47.45 -29.05 8.73
C LEU A 598 48.11 -27.69 8.43
N THR A 599 48.24 -26.86 9.45
CA THR A 599 48.98 -25.60 9.42
C THR A 599 50.31 -25.78 10.16
N ILE A 600 51.42 -25.38 9.52
CA ILE A 600 52.78 -25.43 10.07
C ILE A 600 53.33 -23.99 10.07
N THR A 601 53.66 -23.48 11.25
CA THR A 601 54.18 -22.12 11.44
C THR A 601 55.60 -22.19 11.99
N PRO A 602 56.62 -21.70 11.25
CA PRO A 602 57.97 -21.52 11.81
C PRO A 602 57.94 -20.64 13.06
N THR A 603 58.65 -21.02 14.13
CA THR A 603 58.67 -20.21 15.38
C THR A 603 59.57 -18.98 15.29
N SER A 604 60.29 -18.82 14.19
CA SER A 604 61.13 -17.67 13.84
C SER A 604 61.10 -17.45 12.33
N ASN A 605 61.39 -16.24 11.86
CA ASN A 605 61.52 -15.98 10.43
C ASN A 605 62.58 -16.90 9.79
N LEU A 606 62.27 -17.39 8.59
CA LEU A 606 63.18 -18.15 7.75
C LEU A 606 64.28 -17.23 7.21
N ILE A 607 65.45 -17.80 6.91
CA ILE A 607 66.53 -17.08 6.20
C ILE A 607 66.06 -16.80 4.76
N LYS A 608 66.28 -15.57 4.27
CA LYS A 608 65.98 -15.17 2.88
C LYS A 608 66.89 -15.85 1.85
N ALA A 609 66.49 -15.85 0.57
CA ALA A 609 67.19 -16.52 -0.53
C ALA A 609 67.64 -17.97 -0.24
N THR A 610 66.85 -18.73 0.53
CA THR A 610 67.21 -20.06 1.05
C THR A 610 66.11 -21.07 0.78
N GLN A 611 66.49 -22.30 0.41
CA GLN A 611 65.56 -23.40 0.15
C GLN A 611 65.24 -24.21 1.42
N TYR A 612 63.97 -24.53 1.61
CA TYR A 612 63.43 -25.32 2.72
C TYR A 612 62.66 -26.52 2.20
N SER A 613 62.52 -27.55 3.04
CA SER A 613 61.73 -28.74 2.75
C SER A 613 60.80 -29.12 3.90
N VAL A 614 59.54 -29.40 3.57
CA VAL A 614 58.50 -29.86 4.51
C VAL A 614 58.41 -31.37 4.39
N ILE A 615 58.46 -32.07 5.53
CA ILE A 615 58.52 -33.53 5.60
C ILE A 615 57.38 -34.02 6.50
N LEU A 616 56.52 -34.87 5.95
CA LEU A 616 55.50 -35.64 6.67
C LEU A 616 55.93 -37.11 6.64
N ASN A 617 56.32 -37.67 7.78
CA ASN A 617 56.63 -39.10 7.89
C ASN A 617 55.33 -39.93 7.81
N ALA A 618 55.40 -41.18 7.37
CA ALA A 618 54.27 -42.10 7.49
C ALA A 618 53.77 -42.18 8.95
N GLY A 619 52.45 -42.09 9.18
CA GLY A 619 51.89 -42.04 10.54
C GLY A 619 52.20 -40.76 11.33
N SER A 620 52.70 -39.69 10.72
CA SER A 620 52.75 -38.36 11.36
C SER A 620 51.39 -37.64 11.35
N VAL A 621 50.48 -38.10 10.49
CA VAL A 621 49.07 -37.67 10.39
C VAL A 621 48.23 -38.93 10.16
N THR A 622 47.02 -38.98 10.73
CA THR A 622 46.02 -40.02 10.43
C THR A 622 44.68 -39.37 10.09
N ASP A 623 43.78 -40.09 9.43
CA ASP A 623 42.36 -39.72 9.37
C ASP A 623 41.68 -39.92 10.76
N LEU A 624 40.37 -39.70 10.83
CA LEU A 624 39.58 -39.89 12.06
C LEU A 624 39.37 -41.37 12.43
N ALA A 625 39.24 -42.28 11.46
CA ALA A 625 39.15 -43.73 11.65
C ALA A 625 40.49 -44.36 12.11
N GLY A 626 41.61 -43.69 11.86
CA GLY A 626 42.95 -44.06 12.33
C GLY A 626 43.84 -44.72 11.28
N ASN A 627 43.61 -44.55 9.97
CA ASN A 627 44.58 -44.99 8.96
C ASN A 627 45.64 -43.90 8.74
N THR A 628 46.86 -44.32 8.45
CA THR A 628 48.05 -43.47 8.47
C THR A 628 48.38 -42.89 7.11
N ILE A 629 48.72 -41.61 7.05
CA ILE A 629 49.30 -40.98 5.84
C ILE A 629 50.53 -41.79 5.37
N LYS A 630 50.74 -41.89 4.05
CA LYS A 630 52.04 -42.29 3.48
C LYS A 630 53.04 -41.13 3.61
N SER A 631 54.34 -41.44 3.63
CA SER A 631 55.38 -40.39 3.69
C SER A 631 55.29 -39.42 2.51
N TYR A 632 55.42 -38.12 2.78
CA TYR A 632 55.32 -37.05 1.79
C TYR A 632 56.39 -35.98 2.04
N THR A 633 56.93 -35.38 0.98
CA THR A 633 57.95 -34.32 1.08
C THR A 633 57.81 -33.31 -0.06
N THR A 634 57.98 -32.03 0.24
CA THR A 634 57.96 -30.91 -0.71
C THR A 634 59.10 -29.92 -0.43
N LYS A 635 59.37 -29.00 -1.36
CA LYS A 635 60.39 -27.94 -1.22
C LYS A 635 59.85 -26.56 -1.61
N PHE A 636 60.43 -25.48 -1.09
CA PHE A 636 60.20 -24.10 -1.53
C PHE A 636 61.41 -23.20 -1.23
N THR A 637 61.52 -22.05 -1.88
CA THR A 637 62.65 -21.11 -1.76
C THR A 637 62.18 -19.71 -1.36
N THR A 638 62.82 -19.11 -0.37
CA THR A 638 62.47 -17.75 0.12
C THR A 638 63.00 -16.63 -0.78
N ASP A 639 62.35 -15.47 -0.71
CA ASP A 639 62.59 -14.33 -1.61
C ASP A 639 64.01 -13.70 -1.54
N LYS A 640 64.37 -13.02 -2.62
CA LYS A 640 65.65 -12.34 -2.89
C LYS A 640 65.48 -10.99 -3.62
N THR A 641 64.34 -10.70 -4.27
CA THR A 641 64.14 -9.42 -4.97
C THR A 641 63.91 -8.25 -4.00
N SER A 642 64.19 -7.03 -4.44
CA SER A 642 63.95 -5.80 -3.67
C SER A 642 62.84 -4.98 -4.32
N PRO A 643 61.98 -4.31 -3.53
CA PRO A 643 60.87 -3.55 -4.08
C PRO A 643 61.32 -2.34 -4.91
N THR A 644 60.63 -2.09 -6.01
CA THR A 644 60.80 -0.93 -6.89
C THR A 644 59.51 -0.13 -7.02
N VAL A 645 59.60 1.17 -7.31
CA VAL A 645 58.41 2.01 -7.55
C VAL A 645 57.86 1.72 -8.95
N LYS A 646 56.61 1.27 -9.04
CA LYS A 646 55.86 1.08 -10.30
C LYS A 646 55.11 2.35 -10.73
N SER A 647 54.53 3.08 -9.79
CA SER A 647 53.81 4.33 -10.07
C SER A 647 53.74 5.24 -8.86
N ILE A 648 53.52 6.54 -9.11
CA ILE A 648 53.38 7.55 -8.07
C ILE A 648 52.37 8.63 -8.49
N ASP A 649 51.52 9.05 -7.54
CA ASP A 649 50.54 10.12 -7.69
C ASP A 649 50.71 11.11 -6.52
N PRO A 650 51.11 12.38 -6.72
CA PRO A 650 51.39 13.00 -8.02
C PRO A 650 52.57 12.38 -8.78
N ALA A 651 52.48 12.44 -10.11
CA ALA A 651 53.59 12.07 -11.00
C ALA A 651 54.79 13.03 -10.82
N ASN A 652 55.99 12.56 -11.14
CA ASN A 652 57.19 13.38 -10.97
C ASN A 652 57.13 14.66 -11.83
N ASN A 653 57.50 15.79 -11.22
CA ASN A 653 57.43 17.15 -11.75
C ASN A 653 56.02 17.67 -12.11
N SER A 654 54.93 17.01 -11.68
CA SER A 654 53.56 17.48 -11.95
C SER A 654 53.30 18.86 -11.32
N ALA A 655 52.70 19.78 -12.09
CA ALA A 655 52.18 21.06 -11.60
C ALA A 655 50.71 20.98 -11.18
N ASN A 656 50.15 22.11 -10.71
CA ASN A 656 48.74 22.30 -10.36
C ASN A 656 48.17 21.24 -9.40
N ILE A 657 48.97 20.90 -8.38
CA ILE A 657 48.57 19.91 -7.37
C ILE A 657 47.80 20.59 -6.22
N PRO A 658 46.62 20.08 -5.82
CA PRO A 658 45.87 20.60 -4.68
C PRO A 658 46.70 20.58 -3.39
N ILE A 659 46.59 21.63 -2.57
CA ILE A 659 47.37 21.76 -1.33
C ILE A 659 47.11 20.67 -0.28
N ASN A 660 46.00 19.95 -0.39
CA ASN A 660 45.61 18.84 0.47
C ASN A 660 45.88 17.47 -0.14
N LYS A 661 46.60 17.41 -1.28
CA LYS A 661 46.86 16.17 -2.03
C LYS A 661 47.52 15.12 -1.14
N THR A 662 46.85 13.98 -1.03
CA THR A 662 47.45 12.75 -0.51
C THR A 662 48.32 12.13 -1.60
N ILE A 663 49.57 11.80 -1.27
CA ILE A 663 50.52 11.17 -2.18
C ILE A 663 50.37 9.65 -2.07
N LYS A 664 50.33 8.93 -3.19
CA LYS A 664 50.29 7.47 -3.25
C LYS A 664 51.42 6.93 -4.10
N ILE A 665 52.04 5.83 -3.65
CA ILE A 665 53.15 5.16 -4.33
C ILE A 665 52.83 3.67 -4.40
N THR A 666 52.85 3.10 -5.61
CA THR A 666 52.63 1.67 -5.84
C THR A 666 53.95 1.00 -6.16
N PHE A 667 54.24 -0.13 -5.51
CA PHE A 667 55.48 -0.87 -5.63
C PHE A 667 55.34 -2.16 -6.46
N SER A 668 56.46 -2.73 -6.87
CA SER A 668 56.57 -4.02 -7.57
C SER A 668 55.79 -5.14 -6.89
N GLU A 669 55.89 -5.21 -5.57
CA GLU A 669 55.46 -6.28 -4.67
C GLU A 669 54.96 -5.73 -3.32
N SER A 670 54.47 -6.60 -2.43
CA SER A 670 53.95 -6.18 -1.11
C SER A 670 55.05 -5.68 -0.17
N ILE A 671 54.80 -4.56 0.51
CA ILE A 671 55.80 -3.82 1.28
C ILE A 671 55.45 -3.69 2.78
N LYS A 672 56.44 -3.29 3.57
CA LYS A 672 56.33 -2.81 4.95
C LYS A 672 57.26 -1.61 5.18
N LEU A 673 57.04 -0.86 6.26
CA LEU A 673 57.97 0.20 6.68
C LEU A 673 59.31 -0.43 7.07
N GLY A 674 60.40 0.18 6.60
CA GLY A 674 61.75 -0.14 7.04
C GLY A 674 62.21 0.77 8.18
N THR A 675 63.50 0.76 8.48
CA THR A 675 64.10 1.53 9.58
C THR A 675 64.49 2.96 9.20
N SER A 676 64.68 3.26 7.91
CA SER A 676 65.11 4.58 7.45
C SER A 676 63.96 5.57 7.27
N GLY A 677 64.25 6.86 7.33
CA GLY A 677 63.25 7.93 7.23
C GLY A 677 62.58 8.07 5.85
N ILE A 678 61.37 8.66 5.87
CA ILE A 678 60.58 9.09 4.72
C ILE A 678 60.14 10.53 5.00
N TYR A 679 60.39 11.44 4.07
CA TYR A 679 60.27 12.89 4.29
C TYR A 679 59.63 13.60 3.10
N LEU A 680 58.77 14.59 3.37
CA LEU A 680 58.29 15.55 2.37
C LEU A 680 58.95 16.90 2.66
N LYS A 681 59.75 17.44 1.73
CA LYS A 681 60.51 18.69 1.88
C LYS A 681 59.88 19.80 1.06
N ASN A 682 59.66 20.97 1.66
CA ASN A 682 59.34 22.20 0.95
C ASN A 682 60.61 22.75 0.29
N LEU A 683 60.64 22.89 -1.03
CA LEU A 683 61.85 23.34 -1.73
C LEU A 683 62.02 24.86 -1.75
N LYS A 684 60.99 25.64 -1.37
CA LYS A 684 61.10 27.10 -1.21
C LYS A 684 61.67 27.50 0.16
N THR A 685 61.33 26.77 1.22
CA THR A 685 61.77 27.10 2.59
C THR A 685 62.82 26.14 3.16
N GLY A 686 63.15 25.05 2.46
CA GLY A 686 64.04 24.01 2.94
C GLY A 686 63.45 23.09 4.02
N ASN A 687 62.37 23.49 4.68
CA ASN A 687 61.80 22.79 5.83
C ASN A 687 61.05 21.50 5.44
N TYR A 688 61.03 20.53 6.34
CA TYR A 688 60.23 19.31 6.21
C TYR A 688 58.77 19.54 6.64
N VAL A 689 57.85 18.91 5.91
CA VAL A 689 56.42 18.89 6.19
C VAL A 689 56.10 17.65 7.02
N LEU A 690 55.34 17.82 8.10
CA LEU A 690 54.85 16.70 8.91
C LEU A 690 53.85 15.86 8.10
N ILE A 691 54.06 14.54 8.09
CA ILE A 691 53.32 13.58 7.26
C ILE A 691 52.91 12.34 8.05
N THR A 692 51.69 11.86 7.80
CA THR A 692 51.22 10.52 8.19
C THR A 692 51.46 9.53 7.06
N LYS A 693 51.63 8.25 7.40
CA LYS A 693 52.06 7.17 6.49
C LYS A 693 51.21 5.93 6.76
N THR A 694 50.63 5.34 5.73
CA THR A 694 49.90 4.05 5.82
C THR A 694 50.28 3.14 4.66
N ILE A 695 50.32 1.82 4.88
CA ILE A 695 50.61 0.82 3.85
C ILE A 695 49.40 -0.10 3.70
N SER A 696 49.06 -0.43 2.46
CA SER A 696 48.12 -1.50 2.10
C SER A 696 48.69 -2.32 0.95
N GLY A 697 49.03 -3.58 1.20
CA GLY A 697 49.66 -4.47 0.21
C GLY A 697 50.96 -3.89 -0.35
N ASN A 698 50.97 -3.58 -1.65
CA ASN A 698 52.09 -2.96 -2.37
C ASN A 698 51.99 -1.42 -2.46
N THR A 699 51.09 -0.77 -1.72
CA THR A 699 50.85 0.68 -1.85
C THR A 699 51.16 1.43 -0.54
N LEU A 700 52.05 2.42 -0.62
CA LEU A 700 52.29 3.42 0.43
C LEU A 700 51.43 4.65 0.17
N THR A 701 50.69 5.10 1.17
CA THR A 701 49.93 6.36 1.17
C THR A 701 50.55 7.32 2.17
N ILE A 702 50.79 8.57 1.75
CA ILE A 702 51.39 9.63 2.55
C ILE A 702 50.47 10.84 2.52
N LYS A 703 50.06 11.33 3.69
CA LYS A 703 49.18 12.50 3.82
C LYS A 703 49.86 13.59 4.68
N PRO A 704 50.10 14.81 4.15
CA PRO A 704 50.46 15.97 4.95
C PRO A 704 49.46 16.20 6.10
N THR A 705 49.93 16.49 7.31
CA THR A 705 49.02 16.75 8.44
C THR A 705 48.31 18.09 8.29
N ASN A 706 49.01 19.09 7.76
CA ASN A 706 48.52 20.42 7.41
C ASN A 706 48.49 20.58 5.89
N ASN A 707 47.65 21.49 5.39
CA ASN A 707 47.67 21.89 3.98
C ASN A 707 49.05 22.44 3.58
N LEU A 708 49.51 22.07 2.40
CA LEU A 708 50.72 22.60 1.80
C LEU A 708 50.54 24.10 1.44
N ILE A 709 51.63 24.85 1.41
CA ILE A 709 51.64 26.21 0.83
C ILE A 709 51.34 26.09 -0.67
N LYS A 710 50.46 26.94 -1.20
CA LYS A 710 50.13 27.03 -2.63
C LYS A 710 51.28 27.60 -3.48
N ALA A 711 51.24 27.43 -4.79
CA ALA A 711 52.25 27.86 -5.76
C ALA A 711 53.71 27.51 -5.36
N THR A 712 53.92 26.35 -4.74
CA THR A 712 55.18 25.95 -4.09
C THR A 712 55.59 24.55 -4.50
N GLN A 713 56.88 24.33 -4.77
CA GLN A 713 57.41 23.00 -5.11
C GLN A 713 57.80 22.21 -3.85
N TYR A 714 57.44 20.93 -3.84
CA TYR A 714 57.78 19.97 -2.80
C TYR A 714 58.54 18.79 -3.40
N SER A 715 59.35 18.13 -2.56
CA SER A 715 60.00 16.86 -2.92
C SER A 715 59.75 15.80 -1.86
N LEU A 716 59.31 14.62 -2.29
CA LEU A 716 59.15 13.44 -1.44
C LEU A 716 60.40 12.57 -1.59
N ILE A 717 61.00 12.20 -0.46
CA ILE A 717 62.24 11.45 -0.34
C ILE A 717 61.96 10.14 0.42
N LEU A 718 62.30 9.02 -0.22
CA LEU A 718 62.36 7.68 0.38
C LEU A 718 63.84 7.31 0.53
N ASN A 719 64.37 7.24 1.75
CA ASN A 719 65.76 6.85 1.96
C ASN A 719 65.95 5.34 1.66
N ALA A 720 67.19 4.92 1.37
CA ALA A 720 67.49 3.50 1.23
C ALA A 720 67.11 2.74 2.52
N GLY A 721 66.36 1.64 2.41
CA GLY A 721 65.84 0.91 3.56
C GLY A 721 64.70 1.59 4.34
N SER A 722 64.07 2.63 3.79
CA SER A 722 62.86 3.24 4.40
C SER A 722 61.59 2.41 4.16
N ILE A 723 61.64 1.55 3.15
CA ILE A 723 60.64 0.55 2.79
C ILE A 723 61.39 -0.76 2.53
N THR A 724 60.79 -1.88 2.90
CA THR A 724 61.23 -3.20 2.47
C THR A 724 60.05 -3.98 1.89
N ASP A 725 60.31 -5.07 1.17
CA ASP A 725 59.30 -6.10 0.93
C ASP A 725 58.90 -6.80 2.27
N LEU A 726 58.06 -7.82 2.19
CA LEU A 726 57.75 -8.66 3.37
C LEU A 726 58.95 -9.53 3.82
N ALA A 727 59.86 -9.93 2.92
CA ALA A 727 60.99 -10.81 3.20
C ALA A 727 62.21 -10.13 3.87
N GLY A 728 62.27 -8.80 3.90
CA GLY A 728 63.41 -8.03 4.42
C GLY A 728 64.45 -7.63 3.37
N ASN A 729 64.05 -7.41 2.13
CA ASN A 729 64.85 -6.81 1.06
C ASN A 729 64.48 -5.32 0.89
N ALA A 730 65.49 -4.46 0.86
CA ALA A 730 65.33 -3.02 1.00
C ALA A 730 65.11 -2.30 -0.35
N LEU A 731 64.21 -1.30 -0.33
CA LEU A 731 64.06 -0.31 -1.39
C LEU A 731 65.35 0.52 -1.53
N LYS A 732 65.83 0.70 -2.77
CA LYS A 732 66.87 1.70 -3.10
C LYS A 732 66.30 3.11 -2.98
N SER A 733 67.11 4.08 -2.55
CA SER A 733 66.71 5.47 -2.37
C SER A 733 65.99 6.05 -3.59
N TYR A 734 64.84 6.68 -3.38
CA TYR A 734 63.97 7.20 -4.43
C TYR A 734 63.50 8.62 -4.07
N THR A 735 63.36 9.50 -5.07
CA THR A 735 62.93 10.90 -4.85
C THR A 735 62.07 11.37 -6.02
N THR A 736 61.01 12.13 -5.71
CA THR A 736 60.11 12.76 -6.68
C THR A 736 59.87 14.22 -6.31
N LYS A 737 59.34 15.02 -7.24
CA LYS A 737 58.93 16.42 -7.02
C LYS A 737 57.52 16.69 -7.56
N PHE A 738 56.83 17.68 -7.00
CA PHE A 738 55.59 18.23 -7.56
C PHE A 738 55.39 19.69 -7.11
N THR A 739 54.57 20.46 -7.84
CA THR A 739 54.28 21.88 -7.54
C THR A 739 52.79 22.07 -7.25
N THR A 740 52.48 22.76 -6.15
CA THR A 740 51.09 23.07 -5.76
C THR A 740 50.46 24.18 -6.61
N ASP A 741 49.13 24.19 -6.67
CA ASP A 741 48.35 25.05 -7.57
C ASP A 741 48.55 26.57 -7.35
N LYS A 742 48.33 27.33 -8.43
CA LYS A 742 48.46 28.78 -8.55
C LYS A 742 47.31 29.41 -9.38
N THR A 743 46.58 28.64 -10.19
CA THR A 743 45.49 29.18 -11.03
C THR A 743 44.25 29.51 -10.21
N SER A 744 43.48 30.52 -10.62
CA SER A 744 42.17 30.84 -10.04
C SER A 744 41.07 30.19 -10.85
N PRO A 745 39.98 29.72 -10.21
CA PRO A 745 38.87 29.12 -10.92
C PRO A 745 38.16 30.15 -11.81
N THR A 746 37.79 29.73 -13.02
CA THR A 746 37.02 30.53 -13.99
C THR A 746 35.68 29.86 -14.28
N VAL A 747 34.66 30.65 -14.65
CA VAL A 747 33.35 30.11 -15.04
C VAL A 747 33.42 29.55 -16.45
N LYS A 748 33.09 28.27 -16.63
CA LYS A 748 32.93 27.60 -17.93
C LYS A 748 31.50 27.67 -18.47
N SER A 749 30.49 27.57 -17.61
CA SER A 749 29.08 27.68 -18.02
C SER A 749 28.16 28.09 -16.87
N ILE A 750 27.01 28.65 -17.23
CA ILE A 750 25.91 29.01 -16.31
C ILE A 750 24.59 28.53 -16.93
N ASP A 751 23.77 27.83 -16.14
CA ASP A 751 22.38 27.51 -16.44
C ASP A 751 21.50 28.10 -15.31
N PRO A 752 20.56 29.03 -15.57
CA PRO A 752 20.24 29.60 -16.88
C PRO A 752 21.34 30.54 -17.41
N SER A 753 21.47 30.63 -18.72
CA SER A 753 22.46 31.46 -19.40
C SER A 753 22.19 32.96 -19.21
N ASN A 754 23.24 33.79 -19.26
CA ASN A 754 23.11 35.22 -19.06
C ASN A 754 22.09 35.86 -20.03
N ASN A 755 21.21 36.71 -19.49
CA ASN A 755 20.07 37.37 -20.14
C ASN A 755 18.96 36.44 -20.67
N SER A 756 18.92 35.15 -20.29
CA SER A 756 17.81 34.26 -20.67
C SER A 756 16.45 34.75 -20.14
N VAL A 757 15.41 34.65 -20.96
CA VAL A 757 14.00 34.86 -20.56
C VAL A 757 13.29 33.53 -20.30
N ASN A 758 12.01 33.58 -19.90
CA ASN A 758 11.13 32.42 -19.72
C ASN A 758 11.70 31.36 -18.77
N ILE A 759 12.28 31.82 -17.66
CA ILE A 759 12.84 30.95 -16.63
C ILE A 759 11.79 30.62 -15.56
N ALA A 760 11.60 29.33 -15.27
CA ALA A 760 10.70 28.89 -14.22
C ALA A 760 11.06 29.50 -12.86
N ILE A 761 10.06 29.93 -12.08
CA ILE A 761 10.27 30.62 -10.79
C ILE A 761 10.99 29.80 -9.72
N ASN A 762 11.07 28.48 -9.90
CA ASN A 762 11.78 27.54 -9.03
C ASN A 762 13.11 27.06 -9.62
N LYS A 763 13.60 27.70 -10.70
CA LYS A 763 14.83 27.32 -11.41
C LYS A 763 16.00 27.23 -10.43
N THR A 764 16.55 26.03 -10.35
CA THR A 764 17.87 25.82 -9.75
C THR A 764 18.93 26.32 -10.71
N ILE A 765 19.77 27.22 -10.26
CA ILE A 765 20.87 27.82 -11.02
C ILE A 765 22.12 26.95 -10.82
N LYS A 766 22.81 26.60 -11.90
CA LYS A 766 24.06 25.84 -11.88
C LYS A 766 25.18 26.63 -12.54
N ILE A 767 26.35 26.67 -11.93
CA ILE A 767 27.56 27.26 -12.48
C ILE A 767 28.65 26.19 -12.48
N THR A 768 29.26 25.95 -13.66
CA THR A 768 30.37 25.02 -13.82
C THR A 768 31.67 25.79 -13.96
N PHE A 769 32.72 25.36 -13.25
CA PHE A 769 34.02 26.02 -13.21
C PHE A 769 35.10 25.24 -13.96
N SER A 770 36.24 25.90 -14.21
CA SER A 770 37.46 25.32 -14.77
C SER A 770 37.89 24.03 -14.08
N GLU A 771 37.81 24.02 -12.75
CA GLU A 771 38.40 23.08 -11.80
C GLU A 771 37.53 22.91 -10.53
N SER A 772 37.93 22.03 -9.60
CA SER A 772 37.16 21.78 -8.38
C SER A 772 37.21 22.94 -7.37
N ILE A 773 36.05 23.29 -6.82
CA ILE A 773 35.84 24.50 -6.02
C ILE A 773 35.37 24.22 -4.59
N LYS A 774 35.42 25.27 -3.76
CA LYS A 774 34.80 25.37 -2.43
C LYS A 774 34.25 26.79 -2.22
N LEU A 775 33.33 26.95 -1.26
CA LEU A 775 32.87 28.28 -0.85
C LEU A 775 34.06 29.09 -0.30
N GLY A 776 34.14 30.35 -0.71
CA GLY A 776 35.07 31.33 -0.14
C GLY A 776 34.41 32.15 0.98
N THR A 777 35.05 33.24 1.38
CA THR A 777 34.59 34.11 2.47
C THR A 777 33.62 35.21 2.02
N SER A 778 33.62 35.57 0.73
CA SER A 778 32.75 36.65 0.22
C SER A 778 31.35 36.15 -0.13
N GLY A 779 30.36 37.05 -0.09
CA GLY A 779 28.98 36.70 -0.38
C GLY A 779 28.70 36.27 -1.83
N ILE A 780 27.66 35.44 -1.97
CA ILE A 780 26.99 35.10 -3.23
C ILE A 780 25.52 35.44 -3.03
N TYR A 781 24.92 36.20 -3.95
CA TYR A 781 23.60 36.81 -3.80
C TYR A 781 22.77 36.67 -5.07
N LEU A 782 21.46 36.44 -4.94
CA LEU A 782 20.50 36.56 -6.03
C LEU A 782 19.69 37.84 -5.81
N LYS A 783 19.89 38.88 -6.64
CA LYS A 783 19.22 40.18 -6.51
C LYS A 783 17.99 40.25 -7.41
N ASN A 784 16.85 40.59 -6.84
CA ASN A 784 15.63 40.94 -7.56
C ASN A 784 15.79 42.36 -8.13
N LEU A 785 15.83 42.51 -9.46
CA LEU A 785 16.09 43.82 -10.08
C LEU A 785 14.84 44.73 -10.12
N LYS A 786 13.65 44.19 -9.87
CA LYS A 786 12.41 44.98 -9.78
C LYS A 786 12.22 45.60 -8.39
N THR A 787 12.61 44.90 -7.33
CA THR A 787 12.45 45.37 -5.93
C THR A 787 13.75 45.86 -5.29
N GLY A 788 14.90 45.62 -5.93
CA GLY A 788 16.22 45.89 -5.38
C GLY A 788 16.68 44.95 -4.26
N LYS A 789 15.80 44.07 -3.76
CA LYS A 789 16.07 43.17 -2.62
C LYS A 789 16.87 41.93 -3.03
N TYR A 790 17.45 41.24 -2.06
CA TYR A 790 18.09 39.94 -2.25
C TYR A 790 17.13 38.81 -1.89
N GLU A 791 17.11 37.77 -2.73
CA GLU A 791 16.33 36.55 -2.53
C GLU A 791 17.16 35.53 -1.71
N PHE A 792 16.50 34.84 -0.78
CA PHE A 792 17.14 33.80 0.02
C PHE A 792 17.49 32.58 -0.85
N ILE A 793 18.74 32.11 -0.75
CA ILE A 793 19.29 31.04 -1.58
C ILE A 793 20.07 30.00 -0.77
N THR A 794 19.82 28.73 -1.07
CA THR A 794 20.68 27.60 -0.66
C THR A 794 21.80 27.37 -1.68
N LYS A 795 22.94 26.85 -1.21
CA LYS A 795 24.18 26.70 -1.99
C LYS A 795 24.75 25.31 -1.73
N THR A 796 25.03 24.54 -2.77
CA THR A 796 25.70 23.23 -2.69
C THR A 796 26.80 23.15 -3.75
N ILE A 797 27.89 22.43 -3.45
CA ILE A 797 29.01 22.24 -4.37
C ILE A 797 29.23 20.75 -4.57
N SER A 798 29.45 20.34 -5.82
CA SER A 798 29.92 19.00 -6.18
C SER A 798 31.02 19.14 -7.23
N GLY A 799 32.25 18.76 -6.87
CA GLY A 799 33.43 18.90 -7.74
C GLY A 799 33.65 20.35 -8.22
N ASN A 800 33.48 20.57 -9.52
CA ASN A 800 33.58 21.87 -10.18
C ASN A 800 32.23 22.57 -10.43
N THR A 801 31.13 22.09 -9.84
CA THR A 801 29.79 22.68 -10.02
C THR A 801 29.27 23.29 -8.72
N LEU A 802 28.93 24.58 -8.77
CA LEU A 802 28.10 25.25 -7.76
C LEU A 802 26.64 25.16 -8.19
N THR A 803 25.78 24.69 -7.30
CA THR A 803 24.32 24.64 -7.47
C THR A 803 23.67 25.57 -6.45
N ILE A 804 22.87 26.51 -6.94
CA ILE A 804 22.17 27.52 -6.15
C ILE A 804 20.66 27.33 -6.35
N LYS A 805 19.90 27.23 -5.27
CA LYS A 805 18.44 27.09 -5.33
C LYS A 805 17.77 28.15 -4.44
N PRO A 806 16.89 29.01 -4.99
CA PRO A 806 16.00 29.86 -4.19
C PRO A 806 15.23 29.05 -3.15
N THR A 807 15.13 29.54 -1.91
CA THR A 807 14.34 28.86 -0.86
C THR A 807 12.85 28.99 -1.14
N ASN A 808 12.42 30.18 -1.57
CA ASN A 808 11.08 30.50 -2.03
C ASN A 808 11.03 30.51 -3.56
N ASN A 809 9.84 30.35 -4.13
CA ASN A 809 9.60 30.63 -5.54
C ASN A 809 9.85 32.12 -5.83
N LEU A 810 10.58 32.41 -6.91
CA LEU A 810 10.81 33.77 -7.39
C LEU A 810 9.49 34.41 -7.85
N ILE A 811 9.42 35.75 -7.83
CA ILE A 811 8.33 36.48 -8.49
C ILE A 811 8.43 36.25 -10.00
N LYS A 812 7.29 35.97 -10.65
CA LYS A 812 7.15 35.80 -12.10
C LYS A 812 7.31 37.12 -12.87
N ALA A 813 7.52 37.06 -14.19
CA ALA A 813 7.74 38.22 -15.06
C ALA A 813 8.77 39.25 -14.52
N THR A 814 9.84 38.78 -13.87
CA THR A 814 10.78 39.61 -13.10
C THR A 814 12.22 39.24 -13.41
N GLN A 815 13.08 40.24 -13.60
CA GLN A 815 14.51 40.02 -13.84
C GLN A 815 15.29 39.90 -12.53
N TYR A 816 16.19 38.91 -12.47
CA TYR A 816 17.10 38.66 -11.36
C TYR A 816 18.55 38.76 -11.82
N SER A 817 19.44 39.09 -10.90
CA SER A 817 20.89 39.15 -11.10
C SER A 817 21.57 38.29 -10.04
N LEU A 818 22.17 37.18 -10.45
CA LEU A 818 23.05 36.40 -9.59
C LEU A 818 24.45 37.03 -9.60
N ILE A 819 24.96 37.31 -8.40
CA ILE A 819 26.22 38.01 -8.16
C ILE A 819 27.12 37.08 -7.33
N LEU A 820 28.29 36.74 -7.87
CA LEU A 820 29.39 36.07 -7.17
C LEU A 820 30.48 37.11 -6.94
N ASN A 821 30.67 37.57 -5.70
CA ASN A 821 31.72 38.54 -5.39
C ASN A 821 33.13 37.92 -5.55
N ALA A 822 34.15 38.76 -5.71
CA ALA A 822 35.54 38.27 -5.72
C ALA A 822 35.84 37.52 -4.40
N GLY A 823 36.41 36.32 -4.50
CA GLY A 823 36.66 35.46 -3.34
C GLY A 823 35.40 34.82 -2.71
N SER A 824 34.25 34.85 -3.37
CA SER A 824 33.04 34.13 -2.93
C SER A 824 33.09 32.62 -3.23
N ILE A 825 33.91 32.26 -4.21
CA ILE A 825 34.32 30.90 -4.54
C ILE A 825 35.85 30.88 -4.58
N THR A 826 36.42 29.78 -4.13
CA THR A 826 37.86 29.47 -4.30
C THR A 826 38.02 28.07 -4.91
N ASP A 827 39.16 27.79 -5.51
CA ASP A 827 39.56 26.40 -5.80
C ASP A 827 39.88 25.64 -4.49
N LEU A 828 40.31 24.38 -4.59
CA LEU A 828 40.78 23.66 -3.40
C LEU A 828 42.07 24.25 -2.80
N ALA A 829 42.93 24.93 -3.58
CA ALA A 829 44.18 25.54 -3.14
C ALA A 829 44.06 26.93 -2.46
N GLY A 830 42.88 27.55 -2.44
CA GLY A 830 42.67 28.90 -1.92
C GLY A 830 43.05 30.03 -2.89
N ASN A 831 42.90 29.82 -4.20
CA ASN A 831 42.91 30.85 -5.23
C ASN A 831 41.48 31.32 -5.49
N ALA A 832 41.27 32.64 -5.55
CA ALA A 832 39.95 33.25 -5.56
C ALA A 832 39.38 33.40 -6.98
N LEU A 833 38.09 33.09 -7.13
CA LEU A 833 37.29 33.47 -8.29
C LEU A 833 37.25 35.01 -8.42
N LYS A 834 37.49 35.53 -9.64
CA LYS A 834 37.20 36.94 -10.00
C LYS A 834 35.69 37.17 -10.02
N SER A 835 35.23 38.32 -9.55
CA SER A 835 33.81 38.66 -9.46
C SER A 835 33.05 38.43 -10.78
N CYS A 836 31.90 37.77 -10.71
CA CYS A 836 31.10 37.39 -11.86
C CYS A 836 29.61 37.66 -11.59
N THR A 837 28.92 38.26 -12.57
CA THR A 837 27.50 38.60 -12.48
C THR A 837 26.77 38.11 -13.73
N THR A 838 25.58 37.53 -13.53
CA THR A 838 24.73 37.00 -14.61
C THR A 838 23.27 37.33 -14.33
N LYS A 839 22.45 37.53 -15.37
CA LYS A 839 21.03 37.89 -15.26
C LYS A 839 20.13 36.86 -15.91
N PHE A 840 18.88 36.77 -15.46
CA PHE A 840 17.80 36.05 -16.15
C PHE A 840 16.43 36.64 -15.79
N THR A 841 15.42 36.43 -16.64
CA THR A 841 14.03 36.88 -16.41
C THR A 841 13.10 35.69 -16.22
N THR A 842 12.29 35.71 -15.17
CA THR A 842 11.30 34.66 -14.88
C THR A 842 10.10 34.73 -15.83
N ASP A 843 9.44 33.58 -16.03
CA ASP A 843 8.38 33.44 -17.03
C ASP A 843 7.17 34.36 -16.81
N SER A 844 6.55 34.74 -17.92
CA SER A 844 5.37 35.61 -18.03
C SER A 844 4.32 35.07 -19.00
N THR A 845 4.65 34.05 -19.79
CA THR A 845 3.72 33.39 -20.71
C THR A 845 2.80 32.43 -19.98
N ALA A 846 1.59 32.22 -20.50
CA ALA A 846 0.63 31.27 -19.95
C ALA A 846 0.59 30.01 -20.81
N PRO A 847 0.41 28.81 -20.21
CA PRO A 847 0.42 27.58 -20.96
C PRO A 847 -0.78 27.51 -21.90
N THR A 848 -0.54 27.04 -23.13
CA THR A 848 -1.57 26.83 -24.16
C THR A 848 -1.60 25.36 -24.58
N VAL A 849 -2.76 24.86 -25.02
CA VAL A 849 -2.88 23.47 -25.51
C VAL A 849 -2.24 23.38 -26.90
N LYS A 850 -1.18 22.58 -27.04
CA LYS A 850 -0.54 22.23 -28.32
C LYS A 850 -1.23 21.08 -29.03
N SER A 851 -1.68 20.06 -28.29
CA SER A 851 -2.42 18.92 -28.85
C SER A 851 -3.23 18.19 -27.79
N ILE A 852 -4.22 17.40 -28.25
CA ILE A 852 -5.01 16.50 -27.41
C ILE A 852 -5.26 15.16 -28.11
N ASP A 853 -5.16 14.09 -27.34
CA ASP A 853 -5.56 12.74 -27.70
C ASP A 853 -6.60 12.23 -26.66
N PRO A 854 -7.84 11.86 -27.05
CA PRO A 854 -8.38 11.84 -28.40
C PRO A 854 -8.60 13.26 -28.95
N THR A 855 -8.49 13.44 -30.26
CA THR A 855 -8.59 14.76 -30.91
C THR A 855 -10.01 15.33 -30.80
N ASN A 856 -10.16 16.66 -30.86
CA ASN A 856 -11.47 17.30 -30.83
C ASN A 856 -12.40 16.77 -31.94
N ASN A 857 -13.67 16.53 -31.61
CA ASN A 857 -14.70 15.92 -32.46
C ASN A 857 -14.41 14.49 -32.96
N SER A 858 -13.41 13.78 -32.39
CA SER A 858 -13.17 12.37 -32.74
C SER A 858 -14.35 11.47 -32.36
N ALA A 859 -14.61 10.46 -33.18
CA ALA A 859 -15.62 9.44 -32.98
C ALA A 859 -14.97 8.05 -32.84
N ASN A 860 -15.73 7.07 -32.35
CA ASN A 860 -15.25 5.71 -32.06
C ASN A 860 -14.03 5.66 -31.13
N VAL A 861 -14.05 6.52 -30.11
CA VAL A 861 -13.05 6.48 -29.05
C VAL A 861 -13.27 5.23 -28.17
N PRO A 862 -12.22 4.43 -27.88
CA PRO A 862 -12.34 3.25 -27.02
C PRO A 862 -12.87 3.59 -25.62
N LEU A 863 -13.64 2.69 -25.03
CA LEU A 863 -14.27 2.92 -23.71
C LEU A 863 -13.24 3.07 -22.58
N SER A 864 -12.05 2.49 -22.74
CA SER A 864 -10.91 2.60 -21.82
C SER A 864 -9.97 3.77 -22.13
N LYS A 865 -10.36 4.74 -22.98
CA LYS A 865 -9.47 5.81 -23.44
C LYS A 865 -8.98 6.69 -22.28
N VAL A 866 -7.67 6.59 -22.02
CA VAL A 866 -6.91 7.60 -21.29
C VAL A 866 -6.76 8.83 -22.19
N ILE A 867 -7.15 9.99 -21.67
CA ILE A 867 -7.07 11.28 -22.35
C ILE A 867 -5.72 11.93 -22.02
N LYS A 868 -5.03 12.51 -23.01
CA LYS A 868 -3.74 13.18 -22.87
C LYS A 868 -3.78 14.56 -23.53
N ILE A 869 -3.41 15.60 -22.79
CA ILE A 869 -3.40 16.99 -23.24
C ILE A 869 -1.96 17.51 -23.13
N THR A 870 -1.38 17.92 -24.25
CA THR A 870 0.00 18.41 -24.34
C THR A 870 0.00 19.92 -24.44
N PHE A 871 0.81 20.59 -23.61
CA PHE A 871 0.88 22.05 -23.49
C PHE A 871 2.13 22.64 -24.18
N SER A 872 2.13 23.97 -24.36
CA SER A 872 3.27 24.76 -24.86
C SER A 872 4.56 24.46 -24.12
N GLU A 873 4.46 24.28 -22.81
CA GLU A 873 5.50 24.34 -21.79
C GLU A 873 5.18 23.42 -20.59
N SER A 874 6.10 23.29 -19.62
CA SER A 874 5.88 22.43 -18.45
C SER A 874 4.85 22.99 -17.47
N ILE A 875 3.95 22.14 -17.01
CA ILE A 875 2.76 22.52 -16.23
C ILE A 875 2.73 21.91 -14.83
N LYS A 876 1.84 22.43 -13.99
CA LYS A 876 1.43 21.90 -12.68
C LYS A 876 -0.09 22.07 -12.50
N ALA A 877 -0.67 21.34 -11.55
CA ALA A 877 -2.08 21.50 -11.20
C ALA A 877 -2.36 22.93 -10.73
N GLY A 878 -3.46 23.51 -11.19
CA GLY A 878 -3.92 24.83 -10.76
C GLY A 878 -4.80 24.75 -9.50
N THR A 879 -5.54 25.83 -9.23
CA THR A 879 -6.45 25.94 -8.07
C THR A 879 -7.86 25.40 -8.35
N LEU A 880 -8.25 25.24 -9.62
CA LEU A 880 -9.55 24.67 -10.01
C LEU A 880 -9.43 23.24 -10.54
N GLY A 881 -10.56 22.52 -10.52
CA GLY A 881 -10.66 21.19 -11.08
C GLY A 881 -10.60 21.17 -12.61
N VAL A 882 -9.91 20.16 -13.13
CA VAL A 882 -10.12 19.59 -14.47
C VAL A 882 -11.37 18.70 -14.40
N GLY A 883 -12.20 18.69 -15.44
CA GLY A 883 -13.40 17.84 -15.48
C GLY A 883 -13.65 17.19 -16.83
N VAL A 884 -14.33 16.04 -16.81
CA VAL A 884 -14.93 15.41 -17.99
C VAL A 884 -16.43 15.26 -17.70
N LYS A 885 -17.29 15.72 -18.61
CA LYS A 885 -18.75 15.65 -18.53
C LYS A 885 -19.32 14.76 -19.62
N ASP A 886 -20.42 14.06 -19.35
CA ASP A 886 -21.24 13.43 -20.37
C ASP A 886 -22.23 14.41 -21.05
N LEU A 887 -23.07 13.91 -21.96
CA LEU A 887 -24.10 14.68 -22.67
C LEU A 887 -25.14 15.32 -21.74
N THR A 888 -25.37 14.79 -20.53
CA THR A 888 -26.29 15.40 -19.54
C THR A 888 -25.61 16.50 -18.72
N GLY A 889 -24.35 16.85 -19.04
CA GLY A 889 -23.54 17.83 -18.33
C GLY A 889 -22.98 17.32 -16.99
N LYS A 890 -23.23 16.06 -16.64
CA LYS A 890 -22.80 15.44 -15.38
C LYS A 890 -21.32 15.09 -15.43
N TYR A 891 -20.56 15.47 -14.40
CA TYR A 891 -19.15 15.11 -14.31
C TYR A 891 -18.98 13.61 -14.01
N ILE A 892 -18.12 12.94 -14.76
CA ILE A 892 -17.71 11.55 -14.46
C ILE A 892 -16.51 11.52 -13.49
N PRO A 893 -16.39 10.48 -12.63
CA PRO A 893 -15.23 10.36 -11.75
C PRO A 893 -13.93 10.09 -12.53
N ILE A 894 -12.96 10.99 -12.39
CA ILE A 894 -11.64 10.90 -13.02
C ILE A 894 -10.50 10.84 -11.99
N THR A 895 -9.31 10.52 -12.47
CA THR A 895 -8.02 10.81 -11.84
C THR A 895 -7.16 11.59 -12.82
N THR A 896 -6.23 12.41 -12.31
CA THR A 896 -5.32 13.21 -13.13
C THR A 896 -3.88 13.01 -12.69
N SER A 897 -2.95 13.08 -13.64
CA SER A 897 -1.51 13.10 -13.39
C SER A 897 -0.83 14.02 -14.40
N ILE A 898 0.27 14.65 -14.00
CA ILE A 898 1.02 15.60 -14.84
C ILE A 898 2.46 15.11 -14.94
N SER A 899 3.01 15.10 -16.15
CA SER A 899 4.42 14.79 -16.41
C SER A 899 4.96 15.77 -17.45
N GLY A 900 5.89 16.64 -17.05
CA GLY A 900 6.42 17.71 -17.89
C GLY A 900 5.33 18.65 -18.41
N ASN A 901 5.12 18.66 -19.72
CA ASN A 901 4.08 19.43 -20.40
C ASN A 901 2.82 18.62 -20.74
N VAL A 902 2.63 17.41 -20.19
CA VAL A 902 1.48 16.56 -20.48
C VAL A 902 0.60 16.35 -19.25
N LEU A 903 -0.68 16.73 -19.35
CA LEU A 903 -1.75 16.32 -18.44
C LEU A 903 -2.36 15.02 -18.95
N THR A 904 -2.38 14.00 -18.11
CA THR A 904 -3.07 12.73 -18.37
C THR A 904 -4.30 12.63 -17.48
N ILE A 905 -5.47 12.40 -18.09
CA ILE A 905 -6.76 12.23 -17.42
C ILE A 905 -7.22 10.79 -17.63
N THR A 906 -7.43 10.06 -16.54
CA THR A 906 -7.87 8.65 -16.57
C THR A 906 -9.24 8.53 -15.87
N PRO A 907 -10.31 8.19 -16.60
CA PRO A 907 -11.61 7.83 -16.01
C PRO A 907 -11.46 6.70 -14.98
N LYS A 908 -12.18 6.76 -13.85
CA LYS A 908 -12.13 5.72 -12.80
C LYS A 908 -12.89 4.44 -13.18
N SER A 909 -13.70 4.49 -14.22
CA SER A 909 -14.41 3.38 -14.84
C SER A 909 -14.33 3.53 -16.36
N ASN A 910 -14.60 2.46 -17.11
CA ASN A 910 -14.80 2.59 -18.56
C ASN A 910 -15.88 3.65 -18.85
N LEU A 911 -15.67 4.40 -19.92
CA LEU A 911 -16.62 5.36 -20.47
C LEU A 911 -17.84 4.63 -21.03
N THR A 912 -19.00 5.27 -20.95
CA THR A 912 -20.25 4.77 -21.53
C THR A 912 -20.12 4.67 -23.06
N ASN A 913 -20.71 3.65 -23.67
CA ASN A 913 -20.68 3.43 -25.12
C ASN A 913 -21.54 4.47 -25.87
N GLY A 914 -21.18 4.81 -27.12
CA GLY A 914 -21.95 5.75 -27.95
C GLY A 914 -22.19 7.14 -27.36
N THR A 915 -21.35 7.59 -26.42
CA THR A 915 -21.59 8.79 -25.59
C THR A 915 -20.63 9.91 -25.97
N LEU A 916 -21.16 11.12 -26.14
CA LEU A 916 -20.38 12.35 -26.30
C LEU A 916 -19.89 12.82 -24.93
N TYR A 917 -18.58 13.07 -24.82
CA TYR A 917 -17.92 13.58 -23.63
C TYR A 917 -17.28 14.95 -23.90
N TYR A 918 -17.48 15.88 -22.96
CA TYR A 918 -16.86 17.20 -22.93
C TYR A 918 -15.72 17.22 -21.92
N ILE A 919 -14.52 17.58 -22.36
CA ILE A 919 -13.37 17.85 -21.50
C ILE A 919 -13.34 19.35 -21.23
N VAL A 920 -13.32 19.72 -19.94
CA VAL A 920 -13.39 21.10 -19.46
C VAL A 920 -12.13 21.42 -18.67
N LEU A 921 -11.30 22.30 -19.24
CA LEU A 921 -10.19 22.95 -18.54
C LEU A 921 -10.61 24.36 -18.18
N ASN A 922 -11.02 24.58 -16.94
CA ASN A 922 -11.34 25.91 -16.43
C ASN A 922 -10.10 26.81 -16.39
N THR A 923 -10.27 28.13 -16.39
CA THR A 923 -9.18 29.07 -16.09
C THR A 923 -8.55 28.71 -14.75
N SER A 924 -7.22 28.64 -14.66
CA SER A 924 -6.51 28.17 -13.47
C SER A 924 -6.80 26.71 -13.04
N SER A 925 -7.32 25.85 -13.93
CA SER A 925 -7.29 24.39 -13.69
C SER A 925 -5.89 23.79 -13.90
N VAL A 926 -5.10 24.42 -14.76
CA VAL A 926 -3.68 24.16 -15.01
C VAL A 926 -2.93 25.48 -14.94
N THR A 927 -1.70 25.44 -14.43
CA THR A 927 -0.75 26.56 -14.48
C THR A 927 0.58 26.06 -15.05
N ASP A 928 1.42 26.95 -15.57
CA ASP A 928 2.83 26.65 -15.82
C ASP A 928 3.59 26.49 -14.49
N LEU A 929 4.91 26.25 -14.54
CA LEU A 929 5.72 26.28 -13.33
C LEU A 929 5.77 27.68 -12.67
N ALA A 930 5.62 28.78 -13.41
CA ALA A 930 5.64 30.16 -12.90
C ALA A 930 4.33 30.69 -12.27
N GLY A 931 3.24 29.92 -12.30
CA GLY A 931 1.93 30.39 -11.80
C GLY A 931 1.21 31.36 -12.76
N ASN A 932 1.45 31.24 -14.06
CA ASN A 932 0.60 31.76 -15.12
C ASN A 932 -0.49 30.73 -15.43
N ALA A 933 -1.74 31.19 -15.46
CA ALA A 933 -2.91 30.33 -15.58
C ALA A 933 -3.27 30.06 -17.04
N LEU A 934 -3.54 28.79 -17.35
CA LEU A 934 -4.20 28.38 -18.59
C LEU A 934 -5.50 29.19 -18.77
N LYS A 935 -5.69 29.78 -19.95
CA LYS A 935 -7.00 30.31 -20.39
C LYS A 935 -7.97 29.14 -20.61
N SER A 936 -9.23 29.29 -20.21
CA SER A 936 -10.24 28.23 -20.32
C SER A 936 -10.27 27.56 -21.70
N TYR A 937 -10.27 26.23 -21.73
CA TYR A 937 -10.20 25.42 -22.94
C TYR A 937 -11.15 24.23 -22.86
N ASN A 938 -12.05 24.12 -23.83
CA ASN A 938 -13.07 23.07 -23.91
C ASN A 938 -12.94 22.30 -25.22
N THR A 939 -13.17 20.99 -25.19
CA THR A 939 -13.04 20.09 -26.35
C THR A 939 -13.89 18.84 -26.12
N GLN A 940 -14.28 18.12 -27.17
CA GLN A 940 -15.23 16.99 -27.07
C GLN A 940 -14.82 15.77 -27.91
N PHE A 941 -15.31 14.58 -27.55
CA PHE A 941 -15.13 13.33 -28.31
C PHE A 941 -16.28 12.34 -28.06
N THR A 942 -16.51 11.40 -28.98
CA THR A 942 -17.58 10.39 -28.88
C THR A 942 -17.01 8.98 -28.81
N THR A 943 -17.46 8.18 -27.84
CA THR A 943 -17.07 6.77 -27.71
C THR A 943 -17.74 5.85 -28.74
N ASN A 944 -17.17 4.66 -28.94
CA ASN A 944 -17.65 3.59 -29.85
C ASN A 944 -19.15 3.62 -30.16
N GLY A 945 -19.50 4.00 -31.39
CA GLY A 945 -20.89 4.16 -31.81
C GLY A 945 -21.00 4.36 -33.32
N THR A 946 -21.70 3.46 -34.00
CA THR A 946 -22.06 3.65 -35.42
C THR A 946 -23.05 4.80 -35.52
N ILE A 947 -22.58 5.93 -36.06
CA ILE A 947 -23.43 7.09 -36.35
C ILE A 947 -24.14 6.93 -37.68
N PHE A 948 -25.38 7.44 -37.76
CA PHE A 948 -26.18 7.51 -38.97
C PHE A 948 -26.61 8.95 -39.26
N THR A 949 -26.75 9.27 -40.54
CA THR A 949 -27.31 10.53 -41.06
C THR A 949 -28.79 10.38 -41.40
N ILE A 950 -29.51 11.50 -41.45
CA ILE A 950 -30.90 11.57 -41.93
C ILE A 950 -31.02 10.91 -43.33
N THR A 951 -30.08 11.17 -44.25
CA THR A 951 -30.07 10.60 -45.61
C THR A 951 -29.99 9.07 -45.62
N GLN A 952 -29.21 8.47 -44.72
CA GLN A 952 -29.09 7.01 -44.59
C GLN A 952 -30.38 6.41 -44.00
N ILE A 953 -30.95 7.05 -42.96
CA ILE A 953 -32.18 6.60 -42.31
C ILE A 953 -33.38 6.72 -43.27
N ASN A 954 -33.49 7.80 -44.03
CA ASN A 954 -34.50 7.99 -45.07
C ASN A 954 -34.41 6.92 -46.17
N THR A 955 -33.21 6.41 -46.47
CA THR A 955 -33.01 5.34 -47.45
C THR A 955 -33.40 3.97 -46.90
N ALA A 956 -33.12 3.72 -45.62
CA ALA A 956 -33.64 2.55 -44.90
C ALA A 956 -35.18 2.61 -44.76
N ALA A 957 -35.76 3.80 -44.56
CA ALA A 957 -37.20 4.02 -44.43
C ALA A 957 -37.95 3.65 -45.72
N ALA A 958 -37.41 4.03 -46.89
CA ALA A 958 -37.91 3.59 -48.19
C ALA A 958 -37.94 2.05 -48.30
N SER A 959 -36.86 1.39 -47.88
CA SER A 959 -36.72 -0.06 -47.93
C SER A 959 -37.71 -0.79 -47.01
N VAL A 960 -37.89 -0.27 -45.77
CA VAL A 960 -38.85 -0.83 -44.79
C VAL A 960 -40.30 -0.60 -45.24
N LYS A 961 -40.63 0.58 -45.78
CA LYS A 961 -41.94 0.85 -46.39
C LYS A 961 -42.28 -0.21 -47.45
N SER A 962 -41.42 -0.36 -48.47
CA SER A 962 -41.68 -1.31 -49.56
C SER A 962 -41.70 -2.78 -49.11
N TYR A 963 -40.88 -3.15 -48.10
CA TYR A 963 -40.96 -4.49 -47.51
C TYR A 963 -42.33 -4.74 -46.87
N ILE A 964 -42.84 -3.79 -46.07
CA ILE A 964 -44.13 -3.92 -45.38
C ILE A 964 -45.27 -3.99 -46.40
N GLU A 965 -45.26 -3.13 -47.42
CA GLU A 965 -46.24 -3.11 -48.52
C GLU A 965 -46.24 -4.41 -49.35
N THR A 966 -45.12 -5.14 -49.38
CA THR A 966 -45.01 -6.43 -50.10
C THR A 966 -45.34 -7.65 -49.22
N ASN A 967 -45.09 -7.57 -47.90
CA ASN A 967 -45.11 -8.73 -47.00
C ASN A 967 -46.20 -8.67 -45.91
N ASN A 968 -46.89 -7.54 -45.76
CA ASN A 968 -47.88 -7.26 -44.70
C ASN A 968 -47.38 -7.55 -43.27
N ARG A 969 -46.08 -7.31 -43.03
CA ARG A 969 -45.39 -7.49 -41.73
C ARG A 969 -44.08 -6.70 -41.70
N LEU A 970 -43.54 -6.45 -40.50
CA LEU A 970 -42.19 -5.90 -40.34
C LEU A 970 -41.09 -6.88 -40.80
N PRO A 971 -39.93 -6.39 -41.25
CA PRO A 971 -38.70 -7.17 -41.34
C PRO A 971 -38.06 -7.31 -39.94
N ASN A 972 -37.22 -8.33 -39.73
CA ASN A 972 -36.56 -8.56 -38.44
C ASN A 972 -35.54 -7.44 -38.10
N TYR A 973 -34.91 -6.88 -39.12
CA TYR A 973 -33.94 -5.77 -39.05
C TYR A 973 -33.94 -5.02 -40.39
N VAL A 974 -33.33 -3.84 -40.42
CA VAL A 974 -32.94 -3.13 -41.64
C VAL A 974 -31.43 -2.88 -41.64
N THR A 975 -30.79 -2.93 -42.80
CA THR A 975 -29.37 -2.59 -42.93
C THR A 975 -29.23 -1.10 -43.26
N ILE A 976 -28.48 -0.37 -42.42
CA ILE A 976 -28.15 1.04 -42.63
C ILE A 976 -26.64 1.15 -42.83
N GLY A 977 -26.23 1.53 -44.05
CA GLY A 977 -24.82 1.39 -44.46
C GLY A 977 -24.41 -0.08 -44.45
N THR A 978 -23.46 -0.45 -43.60
CA THR A 978 -23.00 -1.84 -43.39
C THR A 978 -23.58 -2.50 -42.14
N ARG A 979 -24.38 -1.79 -41.33
CA ARG A 979 -24.84 -2.26 -40.02
C ARG A 979 -26.31 -2.67 -40.04
N GLN A 980 -26.62 -3.87 -39.54
CA GLN A 980 -27.99 -4.27 -39.21
C GLN A 980 -28.50 -3.52 -37.97
N VAL A 981 -29.75 -3.08 -38.02
CA VAL A 981 -30.45 -2.29 -37.01
C VAL A 981 -31.81 -2.94 -36.77
N THR A 982 -32.13 -3.30 -35.53
CA THR A 982 -33.42 -3.97 -35.22
C THR A 982 -34.58 -2.98 -35.37
N MET A 983 -35.81 -3.45 -35.58
CA MET A 983 -36.95 -2.54 -35.73
C MET A 983 -37.19 -1.60 -34.53
N PRO A 984 -36.96 -1.97 -33.26
CA PRO A 984 -37.08 -1.04 -32.13
C PRO A 984 -36.03 0.10 -32.19
N GLN A 985 -34.80 -0.24 -32.60
CA GLN A 985 -33.75 0.75 -32.89
C GLN A 985 -34.11 1.61 -34.10
N PHE A 986 -34.76 1.03 -35.11
CA PHE A 986 -35.18 1.76 -36.29
C PHE A 986 -36.32 2.75 -35.98
N LEU A 987 -37.29 2.39 -35.13
CA LEU A 987 -38.34 3.33 -34.70
C LEU A 987 -37.76 4.58 -34.03
N GLN A 988 -36.76 4.43 -33.15
CA GLN A 988 -36.02 5.55 -32.56
C GLN A 988 -35.39 6.42 -33.65
N LEU A 989 -34.62 5.83 -34.57
CA LEU A 989 -33.96 6.57 -35.66
C LEU A 989 -34.97 7.29 -36.56
N LEU A 990 -36.13 6.69 -36.83
CA LEU A 990 -37.22 7.30 -37.60
C LEU A 990 -37.76 8.56 -36.90
N VAL A 991 -38.18 8.45 -35.63
CA VAL A 991 -38.78 9.61 -34.91
C VAL A 991 -37.75 10.70 -34.62
N THR A 992 -36.51 10.34 -34.26
CA THR A 992 -35.44 11.33 -34.06
C THR A 992 -35.07 12.03 -35.36
N SER A 993 -35.06 11.34 -36.51
CA SER A 993 -34.84 11.99 -37.82
C SER A 993 -35.95 13.00 -38.13
N LEU A 994 -37.21 12.62 -37.90
CA LEU A 994 -38.36 13.49 -38.15
C LEU A 994 -38.34 14.75 -37.29
N LEU A 995 -38.10 14.61 -35.98
CA LEU A 995 -38.00 15.74 -35.06
C LEU A 995 -36.81 16.67 -35.42
N GLN A 996 -35.69 16.10 -35.87
CA GLN A 996 -34.55 16.88 -36.35
C GLN A 996 -34.86 17.66 -37.63
N ILE A 997 -35.56 17.04 -38.61
CA ILE A 997 -36.02 17.69 -39.84
C ILE A 997 -36.93 18.87 -39.51
N ASN A 998 -37.95 18.66 -38.66
CA ASN A 998 -38.87 19.70 -38.23
C ASN A 998 -38.13 20.89 -37.58
N ASN A 999 -37.16 20.58 -36.72
CA ASN A 999 -36.38 21.58 -35.99
C ASN A 999 -35.21 22.16 -36.81
N LYS A 1000 -35.12 21.84 -38.12
CA LYS A 1000 -34.06 22.27 -39.06
C LYS A 1000 -32.64 21.98 -38.56
N THR A 1001 -32.45 20.83 -37.91
CA THR A 1001 -31.16 20.34 -37.40
C THR A 1001 -30.69 19.11 -38.17
N ASN A 1002 -29.36 18.93 -38.27
CA ASN A 1002 -28.74 17.78 -38.93
C ASN A 1002 -27.58 17.24 -38.07
N LYS A 1003 -27.92 16.68 -36.90
CA LYS A 1003 -27.02 16.00 -35.98
C LYS A 1003 -27.02 14.50 -36.28
N PHE A 1004 -25.85 13.90 -36.23
CA PHE A 1004 -25.67 12.45 -36.29
C PHE A 1004 -26.48 11.73 -35.20
N MET A 1005 -27.13 10.63 -35.56
CA MET A 1005 -27.91 9.80 -34.65
C MET A 1005 -27.19 8.49 -34.34
N ILE A 1006 -27.39 7.96 -33.14
CA ILE A 1006 -26.81 6.69 -32.66
C ILE A 1006 -27.96 5.76 -32.28
N PRO A 1007 -28.02 4.52 -32.79
CA PRO A 1007 -29.01 3.54 -32.36
C PRO A 1007 -28.72 3.13 -30.91
N CYS A 1008 -29.65 3.40 -30.00
CA CYS A 1008 -29.59 2.91 -28.63
C CYS A 1008 -29.81 1.39 -28.59
N ASN A 1009 -29.47 0.71 -27.51
CA ASN A 1009 -29.98 -0.66 -27.28
C ASN A 1009 -31.41 -0.54 -26.77
N ILE A 1010 -32.37 -0.91 -27.62
CA ILE A 1010 -33.81 -0.76 -27.36
C ILE A 1010 -34.46 -2.13 -27.44
N ASN A 1011 -35.16 -2.52 -26.37
CA ASN A 1011 -35.91 -3.76 -26.30
C ASN A 1011 -37.14 -3.72 -27.23
N ALA A 1012 -37.54 -4.89 -27.71
CA ALA A 1012 -38.82 -5.05 -28.40
C ALA A 1012 -39.99 -4.81 -27.43
N PRO A 1013 -41.12 -4.25 -27.90
CA PRO A 1013 -42.33 -4.12 -27.11
C PRO A 1013 -42.77 -5.49 -26.56
N ALA A 1014 -43.20 -5.52 -25.29
CA ALA A 1014 -43.53 -6.77 -24.61
C ALA A 1014 -44.82 -7.42 -25.14
N SER A 1015 -45.80 -6.60 -25.54
CA SER A 1015 -47.08 -7.05 -26.10
C SER A 1015 -47.68 -5.98 -27.02
N PRO A 1016 -47.26 -5.87 -28.30
CA PRO A 1016 -47.93 -5.04 -29.31
C PRO A 1016 -49.43 -5.29 -29.34
N ASN A 1017 -50.21 -4.21 -29.30
CA ASN A 1017 -51.66 -4.21 -29.41
C ASN A 1017 -52.12 -2.85 -29.92
N GLY A 1018 -53.28 -2.75 -30.55
CA GLY A 1018 -53.77 -1.49 -31.09
C GLY A 1018 -55.13 -1.62 -31.76
N SER A 1019 -55.68 -0.49 -32.16
CA SER A 1019 -56.99 -0.40 -32.80
C SER A 1019 -56.92 -0.80 -34.28
N TYR A 1020 -58.03 -1.27 -34.84
CA TYR A 1020 -58.20 -1.30 -36.29
C TYR A 1020 -58.49 0.13 -36.78
N MET A 1021 -57.67 0.65 -37.70
CA MET A 1021 -57.58 2.08 -37.98
C MET A 1021 -57.36 2.31 -39.48
N TYR A 1022 -58.19 3.18 -40.07
CA TYR A 1022 -58.02 3.67 -41.44
C TYR A 1022 -58.35 5.17 -41.47
N GLY A 1023 -57.37 6.02 -41.79
CA GLY A 1023 -57.58 7.47 -41.82
C GLY A 1023 -56.29 8.29 -41.86
N ASN A 1024 -56.43 9.60 -42.04
CA ASN A 1024 -55.29 10.53 -42.13
C ASN A 1024 -54.92 11.10 -40.75
N ILE A 1025 -53.63 11.04 -40.40
CA ILE A 1025 -53.06 11.75 -39.24
C ILE A 1025 -52.30 12.98 -39.74
N VAL A 1026 -52.59 14.15 -39.17
CA VAL A 1026 -52.04 15.44 -39.64
C VAL A 1026 -50.63 15.74 -39.13
N LEU A 1027 -49.91 16.65 -39.79
CA LEU A 1027 -48.53 17.06 -39.49
C LEU A 1027 -48.27 17.34 -38.00
N THR A 1028 -49.09 18.18 -37.38
CA THR A 1028 -48.96 18.54 -35.96
C THR A 1028 -49.14 17.33 -35.05
N GLU A 1029 -50.05 16.43 -35.39
CA GLU A 1029 -50.37 15.25 -34.60
C GLU A 1029 -49.26 14.19 -34.70
N TYR A 1030 -48.81 13.83 -35.91
CA TYR A 1030 -47.75 12.82 -36.04
C TYR A 1030 -46.40 13.32 -35.50
N LEU A 1031 -46.16 14.64 -35.45
CA LEU A 1031 -45.01 15.23 -34.76
C LEU A 1031 -45.13 15.12 -33.23
N GLY A 1032 -46.33 15.37 -32.67
CA GLY A 1032 -46.59 15.15 -31.24
C GLY A 1032 -46.42 13.67 -30.84
N ILE A 1033 -46.94 12.74 -31.65
CA ILE A 1033 -46.73 11.30 -31.46
C ILE A 1033 -45.24 10.93 -31.56
N ALA A 1034 -44.48 11.55 -32.48
CA ALA A 1034 -43.04 11.29 -32.62
C ALA A 1034 -42.24 11.73 -31.39
N GLN A 1035 -42.57 12.89 -30.82
CA GLN A 1035 -41.99 13.38 -29.57
C GLN A 1035 -42.33 12.43 -28.40
N ASN A 1036 -43.59 12.02 -28.28
CA ASN A 1036 -44.02 11.11 -27.22
C ASN A 1036 -43.35 9.72 -27.33
N ILE A 1037 -43.11 9.19 -28.55
CA ILE A 1037 -42.33 7.95 -28.76
C ILE A 1037 -40.88 8.13 -28.35
N HIS A 1038 -40.26 9.24 -28.77
CA HIS A 1038 -38.87 9.56 -28.44
C HIS A 1038 -38.66 9.59 -26.91
N ASP A 1039 -39.56 10.27 -26.20
CA ASP A 1039 -39.45 10.44 -24.75
C ASP A 1039 -39.83 9.15 -23.99
N TYR A 1040 -40.77 8.35 -24.51
CA TYR A 1040 -41.04 7.00 -24.00
C TYR A 1040 -39.81 6.09 -24.14
N ILE A 1041 -39.17 6.06 -25.32
CA ILE A 1041 -37.98 5.23 -25.58
C ILE A 1041 -36.82 5.65 -24.69
N ASN A 1042 -36.58 6.95 -24.54
CA ASN A 1042 -35.52 7.48 -23.66
C ASN A 1042 -35.78 7.14 -22.19
N SER A 1043 -37.04 7.09 -21.75
CA SER A 1043 -37.41 6.77 -20.36
C SER A 1043 -37.38 5.27 -20.05
N ASN A 1044 -37.72 4.41 -21.03
CA ASN A 1044 -37.96 2.98 -20.79
C ASN A 1044 -36.94 2.03 -21.45
N SER A 1045 -36.04 2.53 -22.32
CA SER A 1045 -35.12 1.70 -23.14
C SER A 1045 -35.84 0.58 -23.94
N CYS A 1046 -37.10 0.81 -24.30
CA CYS A 1046 -37.99 -0.13 -24.95
C CYS A 1046 -38.90 0.64 -25.92
N ALA A 1047 -39.25 0.05 -27.06
CA ALA A 1047 -40.26 0.64 -27.94
C ALA A 1047 -41.68 0.43 -27.36
N PRO A 1048 -42.60 1.40 -27.51
CA PRO A 1048 -43.94 1.31 -26.95
C PRO A 1048 -44.78 0.25 -27.67
N ASN A 1049 -45.69 -0.41 -26.93
CA ASN A 1049 -46.67 -1.35 -27.51
C ASN A 1049 -47.61 -0.63 -28.51
N TYR A 1050 -48.00 0.60 -28.21
CA TYR A 1050 -48.79 1.51 -29.05
C TYR A 1050 -48.58 2.98 -28.67
N MET A 1051 -49.10 3.89 -29.50
CA MET A 1051 -49.34 5.29 -29.14
C MET A 1051 -50.76 5.72 -29.51
N THR A 1052 -51.41 6.49 -28.67
CA THR A 1052 -52.76 7.01 -28.91
C THR A 1052 -52.75 8.17 -29.91
N SER A 1053 -53.75 8.19 -30.80
CA SER A 1053 -54.03 9.24 -31.78
C SER A 1053 -55.53 9.48 -31.92
N SER A 1054 -55.90 10.48 -32.72
CA SER A 1054 -57.27 10.83 -33.13
C SER A 1054 -58.06 9.68 -33.76
N LEU A 1055 -57.36 8.67 -34.29
CA LEU A 1055 -57.95 7.49 -34.92
C LEU A 1055 -58.04 6.27 -33.98
N GLY A 1056 -57.47 6.33 -32.76
CA GLY A 1056 -57.32 5.19 -31.85
C GLY A 1056 -55.87 4.90 -31.42
N ASN A 1057 -55.58 3.69 -30.96
CA ASN A 1057 -54.23 3.30 -30.52
C ASN A 1057 -53.42 2.68 -31.67
N ILE A 1058 -52.45 3.42 -32.22
CA ILE A 1058 -51.54 2.96 -33.27
C ILE A 1058 -50.54 1.97 -32.66
N GLN A 1059 -50.63 0.68 -33.01
CA GLN A 1059 -49.67 -0.34 -32.55
C GLN A 1059 -48.25 -0.11 -33.10
N TYR A 1060 -47.27 -0.69 -32.40
CA TYR A 1060 -45.85 -0.64 -32.73
C TYR A 1060 -45.51 -0.82 -34.23
N GLU A 1061 -46.05 -1.84 -34.90
CA GLU A 1061 -45.77 -2.14 -36.30
C GLU A 1061 -46.29 -1.03 -37.23
N SER A 1062 -47.49 -0.52 -36.94
CA SER A 1062 -48.11 0.59 -37.67
C SER A 1062 -47.35 1.90 -37.44
N LEU A 1063 -46.72 2.11 -36.28
CA LEU A 1063 -45.84 3.26 -36.03
C LEU A 1063 -44.56 3.20 -36.89
N VAL A 1064 -43.89 2.05 -36.92
CA VAL A 1064 -42.71 1.83 -37.79
C VAL A 1064 -43.07 2.07 -39.27
N TYR A 1065 -44.23 1.57 -39.71
CA TYR A 1065 -44.72 1.78 -41.08
C TYR A 1065 -45.07 3.26 -41.36
N MET A 1066 -45.76 3.94 -40.43
CA MET A 1066 -46.17 5.34 -40.55
C MET A 1066 -44.96 6.27 -40.70
N TYR A 1067 -43.96 6.16 -39.82
CA TYR A 1067 -42.77 7.01 -39.92
C TYR A 1067 -41.85 6.62 -41.08
N SER A 1068 -41.85 5.34 -41.50
CA SER A 1068 -41.18 4.93 -42.74
C SER A 1068 -41.80 5.61 -43.97
N LYS A 1069 -43.14 5.73 -44.02
CA LYS A 1069 -43.85 6.50 -45.06
C LYS A 1069 -43.53 7.98 -45.02
N ILE A 1070 -43.55 8.61 -43.84
CA ILE A 1070 -43.24 10.05 -43.67
C ILE A 1070 -41.81 10.37 -44.15
N LEU A 1071 -40.80 9.62 -43.71
CA LEU A 1071 -39.41 9.88 -44.12
C LEU A 1071 -39.12 9.53 -45.57
N ASN A 1072 -39.81 8.53 -46.15
CA ASN A 1072 -39.76 8.28 -47.58
C ASN A 1072 -40.40 9.43 -48.39
N TYR A 1073 -41.50 10.02 -47.92
CA TYR A 1073 -42.06 11.22 -48.55
C TYR A 1073 -41.06 12.40 -48.49
N TYR A 1074 -40.47 12.66 -47.33
CA TYR A 1074 -39.46 13.71 -47.16
C TYR A 1074 -38.24 13.51 -48.06
N LYS A 1075 -37.77 12.26 -48.22
CA LYS A 1075 -36.67 11.89 -49.12
C LYS A 1075 -36.92 12.34 -50.56
N THR A 1076 -38.16 12.26 -51.04
CA THR A 1076 -38.54 12.56 -52.42
C THR A 1076 -38.92 14.03 -52.63
N ASN A 1077 -39.58 14.66 -51.66
CA ASN A 1077 -40.20 15.99 -51.82
C ASN A 1077 -39.44 17.13 -51.09
N GLY A 1078 -38.47 16.81 -50.22
CA GLY A 1078 -37.69 17.79 -49.45
C GLY A 1078 -38.46 18.51 -48.33
N ASN A 1079 -39.76 18.26 -48.19
CA ASN A 1079 -40.65 18.79 -47.17
C ASN A 1079 -41.43 17.66 -46.46
N LEU A 1080 -41.97 17.96 -45.28
CA LEU A 1080 -42.79 17.00 -44.52
C LEU A 1080 -44.23 16.99 -45.07
N PRO A 1081 -44.89 15.83 -45.17
CA PRO A 1081 -46.24 15.75 -45.71
C PRO A 1081 -47.26 16.34 -44.73
N ASN A 1082 -48.24 17.11 -45.21
CA ASN A 1082 -49.27 17.73 -44.38
C ASN A 1082 -50.13 16.72 -43.59
N TYR A 1083 -50.21 15.48 -44.06
CA TYR A 1083 -50.82 14.34 -43.38
C TYR A 1083 -50.18 13.03 -43.84
N VAL A 1084 -50.41 11.95 -43.09
CA VAL A 1084 -50.06 10.57 -43.49
C VAL A 1084 -51.30 9.68 -43.38
N LEU A 1085 -51.60 8.91 -44.42
CA LEU A 1085 -52.62 7.86 -44.36
C LEU A 1085 -52.11 6.69 -43.51
N VAL A 1086 -52.78 6.43 -42.39
CA VAL A 1086 -52.62 5.23 -41.57
C VAL A 1086 -53.67 4.22 -42.00
N ASP A 1087 -53.22 3.00 -42.21
CA ASP A 1087 -54.02 1.82 -42.47
C ASP A 1087 -53.35 0.68 -41.69
N SER A 1088 -54.02 0.17 -40.64
CA SER A 1088 -53.46 -0.89 -39.81
C SER A 1088 -53.67 -2.29 -40.38
N SER A 1089 -54.50 -2.47 -41.42
CA SER A 1089 -54.71 -3.76 -42.09
C SER A 1089 -53.43 -4.34 -42.73
N VAL A 1090 -52.49 -3.47 -43.11
CA VAL A 1090 -51.16 -3.80 -43.65
C VAL A 1090 -50.20 -4.34 -42.58
N THR A 1091 -50.56 -4.27 -41.30
CA THR A 1091 -49.66 -4.55 -40.17
C THR A 1091 -50.25 -5.37 -39.02
N ASN A 1092 -51.57 -5.44 -38.88
CA ASN A 1092 -52.24 -6.20 -37.82
C ASN A 1092 -52.85 -7.49 -38.39
N THR A 1093 -52.37 -8.64 -37.90
CA THR A 1093 -52.83 -9.98 -38.30
C THR A 1093 -53.45 -10.78 -37.14
N ALA A 1094 -53.61 -10.17 -35.96
CA ALA A 1094 -54.27 -10.80 -34.82
C ALA A 1094 -55.80 -10.70 -34.96
N VAL A 1095 -56.51 -11.81 -34.75
CA VAL A 1095 -57.97 -11.81 -34.65
C VAL A 1095 -58.38 -11.08 -33.36
N PRO A 1096 -59.24 -10.03 -33.43
CA PRO A 1096 -59.71 -9.30 -32.25
C PRO A 1096 -60.35 -10.21 -31.20
N SER A 1097 -60.20 -9.82 -29.93
CA SER A 1097 -60.63 -10.55 -28.72
C SER A 1097 -62.08 -11.05 -28.78
N GLU A 1098 -62.98 -10.15 -29.17
CA GLU A 1098 -64.42 -10.34 -29.30
C GLU A 1098 -64.81 -11.32 -30.42
N LEU A 1099 -63.89 -11.59 -31.35
CA LEU A 1099 -64.07 -12.55 -32.45
C LEU A 1099 -63.44 -13.92 -32.17
N GLN A 1100 -62.66 -14.08 -31.09
CA GLN A 1100 -62.02 -15.36 -30.74
C GLN A 1100 -63.04 -16.50 -30.50
N GLN A 1101 -64.25 -16.17 -30.04
CA GLN A 1101 -65.37 -17.11 -29.94
C GLN A 1101 -65.75 -17.73 -31.30
N TYR A 1102 -65.61 -16.98 -32.39
CA TYR A 1102 -65.93 -17.39 -33.75
C TYR A 1102 -64.77 -18.14 -34.43
N LEU A 1103 -63.74 -18.54 -33.68
CA LEU A 1103 -62.72 -19.52 -34.09
C LEU A 1103 -62.89 -20.89 -33.42
N GLN A 1104 -63.74 -21.00 -32.38
CA GLN A 1104 -63.83 -22.20 -31.56
C GLN A 1104 -64.61 -23.33 -32.23
N ALA A 1105 -64.33 -24.57 -31.84
CA ALA A 1105 -65.17 -25.73 -32.19
C ALA A 1105 -66.52 -25.67 -31.45
N THR A 1106 -67.55 -26.25 -32.05
CA THR A 1106 -68.85 -26.51 -31.40
C THR A 1106 -69.33 -27.91 -31.77
N THR A 1107 -70.38 -28.42 -31.11
CA THR A 1107 -70.87 -29.82 -31.24
C THR A 1107 -70.98 -30.29 -32.70
N ASN A 1108 -71.55 -29.45 -33.55
CA ASN A 1108 -71.78 -29.74 -34.98
C ASN A 1108 -70.76 -29.02 -35.89
N CYS A 1109 -69.87 -28.21 -35.34
CA CYS A 1109 -68.84 -27.44 -36.03
C CYS A 1109 -67.46 -27.89 -35.53
N GLN A 1110 -67.02 -29.08 -35.93
CA GLN A 1110 -65.88 -29.76 -35.30
C GLN A 1110 -64.52 -29.26 -35.85
N VAL A 1111 -64.20 -27.98 -35.62
CA VAL A 1111 -62.98 -27.27 -36.07
C VAL A 1111 -61.68 -28.02 -35.72
N THR A 1112 -61.66 -28.73 -34.59
CA THR A 1112 -60.50 -29.50 -34.10
C THR A 1112 -60.38 -30.91 -34.68
N ASN A 1113 -61.32 -31.35 -35.54
CA ASN A 1113 -61.22 -32.65 -36.20
C ASN A 1113 -60.09 -32.66 -37.25
N SER A 1114 -59.31 -33.74 -37.28
CA SER A 1114 -58.13 -33.87 -38.14
C SER A 1114 -58.45 -33.82 -39.64
N GLN A 1115 -59.62 -34.33 -40.08
CA GLN A 1115 -60.04 -34.24 -41.49
C GLN A 1115 -60.32 -32.78 -41.88
N ILE A 1116 -61.05 -32.05 -41.03
CA ILE A 1116 -61.36 -30.62 -41.22
C ILE A 1116 -60.06 -29.79 -41.28
N GLN A 1117 -59.15 -30.00 -40.32
CA GLN A 1117 -57.87 -29.29 -40.28
C GLN A 1117 -56.96 -29.61 -41.47
N ALA A 1118 -56.87 -30.89 -41.86
CA ALA A 1118 -56.07 -31.30 -43.02
C ALA A 1118 -56.63 -30.72 -44.33
N LEU A 1119 -57.96 -30.75 -44.51
CA LEU A 1119 -58.61 -30.20 -45.69
C LEU A 1119 -58.50 -28.67 -45.75
N ALA A 1120 -58.77 -27.95 -44.65
CA ALA A 1120 -58.61 -26.50 -44.58
C ALA A 1120 -57.16 -26.09 -44.94
N LYS A 1121 -56.17 -26.78 -44.37
CA LYS A 1121 -54.74 -26.58 -44.68
C LYS A 1121 -54.41 -26.91 -46.15
N SER A 1122 -55.05 -27.91 -46.75
CA SER A 1122 -54.86 -28.27 -48.15
C SER A 1122 -55.43 -27.21 -49.10
N ILE A 1123 -56.66 -26.74 -48.86
CA ILE A 1123 -57.33 -25.71 -49.69
C ILE A 1123 -56.60 -24.37 -49.59
N THR A 1124 -56.08 -24.03 -48.41
CA THR A 1124 -55.38 -22.77 -48.14
C THR A 1124 -53.88 -22.80 -48.45
N SER A 1125 -53.35 -23.92 -48.94
CA SER A 1125 -51.94 -24.05 -49.30
C SER A 1125 -51.52 -23.01 -50.34
N GLY A 1126 -50.39 -22.35 -50.11
CA GLY A 1126 -49.90 -21.25 -50.96
C GLY A 1126 -50.65 -19.92 -50.85
N LYS A 1127 -51.79 -19.84 -50.13
CA LYS A 1127 -52.53 -18.57 -49.94
C LYS A 1127 -52.01 -17.80 -48.73
N THR A 1128 -51.68 -16.52 -48.92
CA THR A 1128 -51.11 -15.66 -47.88
C THR A 1128 -52.14 -14.80 -47.16
N SER A 1129 -53.08 -14.16 -47.89
CA SER A 1129 -54.12 -13.31 -47.27
C SER A 1129 -55.26 -14.13 -46.66
N ALA A 1130 -56.01 -13.55 -45.71
CA ALA A 1130 -57.20 -14.18 -45.16
C ALA A 1130 -58.35 -14.27 -46.19
N TYR A 1131 -58.49 -13.26 -47.04
CA TYR A 1131 -59.51 -13.25 -48.10
C TYR A 1131 -59.30 -14.36 -49.14
N ASP A 1132 -58.06 -14.57 -49.59
CA ASP A 1132 -57.71 -15.61 -50.58
C ASP A 1132 -57.89 -17.03 -50.06
N LYS A 1133 -57.87 -17.20 -48.73
CA LYS A 1133 -58.15 -18.46 -48.04
C LYS A 1133 -59.66 -18.69 -47.95
N ALA A 1134 -60.41 -17.71 -47.45
CA ALA A 1134 -61.86 -17.79 -47.32
C ALA A 1134 -62.55 -18.00 -48.68
N LEU A 1135 -62.15 -17.24 -49.71
CA LEU A 1135 -62.63 -17.41 -51.08
C LEU A 1135 -62.34 -18.82 -51.63
N ALA A 1136 -61.19 -19.41 -51.29
CA ALA A 1136 -60.84 -20.76 -51.72
C ALA A 1136 -61.67 -21.84 -50.98
N ILE A 1137 -61.88 -21.67 -49.67
CA ILE A 1137 -62.71 -22.59 -48.85
C ILE A 1137 -64.18 -22.53 -49.30
N PHE A 1138 -64.75 -21.33 -49.43
CA PHE A 1138 -66.10 -21.13 -49.94
C PHE A 1138 -66.31 -21.78 -51.32
N ASN A 1139 -65.42 -21.52 -52.28
CA ASN A 1139 -65.53 -22.13 -53.61
C ASN A 1139 -65.40 -23.66 -53.52
N TRP A 1140 -64.47 -24.20 -52.72
CA TRP A 1140 -64.35 -25.65 -52.53
C TRP A 1140 -65.64 -26.26 -51.98
N VAL A 1141 -66.25 -25.66 -50.96
CA VAL A 1141 -67.50 -26.16 -50.35
C VAL A 1141 -68.65 -26.11 -51.37
N ARG A 1142 -68.83 -24.98 -52.06
CA ARG A 1142 -69.87 -24.80 -53.10
C ARG A 1142 -69.70 -25.76 -54.28
N ASP A 1143 -68.46 -25.98 -54.72
CA ASP A 1143 -68.14 -26.72 -55.94
C ASP A 1143 -67.84 -28.21 -55.73
N LYS A 1144 -68.07 -28.73 -54.50
CA LYS A 1144 -67.82 -30.13 -54.14
C LYS A 1144 -68.98 -30.80 -53.39
N LEU A 1145 -69.86 -30.06 -52.73
CA LEU A 1145 -71.03 -30.63 -52.06
C LEU A 1145 -72.24 -30.75 -53.00
N GLY A 1146 -72.99 -31.83 -52.83
CA GLY A 1146 -74.39 -31.90 -53.25
C GLY A 1146 -75.30 -31.16 -52.26
N TYR A 1147 -76.47 -30.72 -52.73
CA TYR A 1147 -77.55 -30.28 -51.85
C TYR A 1147 -78.53 -31.43 -51.60
N SER A 1148 -79.12 -31.49 -50.42
CA SER A 1148 -80.20 -32.43 -50.08
C SER A 1148 -81.19 -31.79 -49.11
N PHE A 1149 -82.47 -31.84 -49.44
CA PHE A 1149 -83.50 -31.12 -48.68
C PHE A 1149 -83.99 -31.93 -47.48
N TYR A 1150 -83.74 -31.42 -46.27
CA TYR A 1150 -84.28 -31.89 -44.99
C TYR A 1150 -84.21 -30.76 -43.96
N TYR A 1151 -84.90 -30.92 -42.83
CA TYR A 1151 -84.92 -29.94 -41.73
C TYR A 1151 -83.76 -30.15 -40.75
N ASN A 1152 -83.27 -29.05 -40.18
CA ASN A 1152 -82.21 -28.96 -39.15
C ASN A 1152 -80.89 -29.66 -39.54
N THR A 1153 -79.96 -29.80 -38.59
CA THR A 1153 -78.70 -30.54 -38.80
C THR A 1153 -78.95 -32.05 -38.73
N LYS A 1154 -78.30 -32.80 -39.63
CA LYS A 1154 -78.29 -34.28 -39.65
C LYS A 1154 -76.87 -34.83 -39.53
N TYR A 1155 -75.88 -34.09 -40.03
CA TYR A 1155 -74.51 -34.58 -40.19
C TYR A 1155 -73.45 -33.76 -39.43
N GLY A 1156 -73.64 -32.43 -39.30
CA GLY A 1156 -72.58 -31.53 -38.83
C GLY A 1156 -71.35 -31.53 -39.77
N ALA A 1157 -70.36 -30.68 -39.49
CA ALA A 1157 -69.25 -30.42 -40.42
C ALA A 1157 -68.52 -31.70 -40.89
N VAL A 1158 -68.13 -32.57 -39.97
CA VAL A 1158 -67.41 -33.83 -40.29
C VAL A 1158 -68.31 -34.82 -41.03
N GLY A 1159 -69.60 -34.91 -40.67
CA GLY A 1159 -70.55 -35.77 -41.36
C GLY A 1159 -70.80 -35.29 -42.79
N THR A 1160 -71.00 -33.98 -42.99
CA THR A 1160 -71.16 -33.36 -44.32
C THR A 1160 -69.95 -33.61 -45.21
N LEU A 1161 -68.74 -33.55 -44.64
CA LEU A 1161 -67.50 -33.84 -45.37
C LEU A 1161 -67.40 -35.32 -45.76
N ASN A 1162 -67.82 -36.24 -44.90
CA ASN A 1162 -67.80 -37.67 -45.23
C ASN A 1162 -68.95 -38.10 -46.16
N ALA A 1163 -70.09 -37.40 -46.12
CA ALA A 1163 -71.24 -37.66 -46.99
C ALA A 1163 -71.19 -36.92 -48.34
N MET A 1164 -70.35 -35.87 -48.46
CA MET A 1164 -70.27 -34.96 -49.61
C MET A 1164 -71.61 -34.33 -50.03
N THR A 1165 -72.60 -34.26 -49.13
CA THR A 1165 -73.91 -33.66 -49.37
C THR A 1165 -74.53 -33.13 -48.07
N GLY A 1166 -75.34 -32.08 -48.14
CA GLY A 1166 -76.04 -31.52 -46.98
C GLY A 1166 -77.22 -30.62 -47.34
N ASN A 1167 -78.04 -30.26 -46.35
CA ASN A 1167 -78.94 -29.11 -46.46
C ASN A 1167 -78.17 -27.80 -46.18
N CYS A 1168 -78.87 -26.68 -46.09
CA CYS A 1168 -78.26 -25.39 -45.77
C CYS A 1168 -77.55 -25.37 -44.41
N VAL A 1169 -78.17 -25.95 -43.38
CA VAL A 1169 -77.61 -26.05 -42.02
C VAL A 1169 -76.29 -26.81 -42.04
N ASP A 1170 -76.27 -28.03 -42.59
CA ASP A 1170 -75.10 -28.90 -42.62
C ASP A 1170 -73.99 -28.41 -43.57
N THR A 1171 -74.36 -27.69 -44.64
CA THR A 1171 -73.42 -26.97 -45.52
C THR A 1171 -72.74 -25.81 -44.79
N ALA A 1172 -73.51 -25.00 -44.05
CA ALA A 1172 -72.98 -23.90 -43.26
C ALA A 1172 -72.04 -24.41 -42.14
N HIS A 1173 -72.35 -25.55 -41.52
CA HIS A 1173 -71.45 -26.18 -40.54
C HIS A 1173 -70.08 -26.53 -41.13
N LEU A 1174 -70.03 -27.19 -42.30
CA LEU A 1174 -68.74 -27.54 -42.93
C LEU A 1174 -67.97 -26.29 -43.37
N LEU A 1175 -68.64 -25.31 -43.97
CA LEU A 1175 -68.02 -24.04 -44.37
C LEU A 1175 -67.37 -23.34 -43.16
N ILE A 1176 -68.13 -23.12 -42.09
CA ILE A 1176 -67.65 -22.45 -40.89
C ILE A 1176 -66.53 -23.26 -40.22
N ALA A 1177 -66.61 -24.59 -40.20
CA ALA A 1177 -65.57 -25.43 -39.60
C ALA A 1177 -64.23 -25.32 -40.34
N LEU A 1178 -64.25 -25.26 -41.68
CA LEU A 1178 -63.04 -25.10 -42.50
C LEU A 1178 -62.44 -23.68 -42.37
N GLU A 1179 -63.27 -22.63 -42.39
CA GLU A 1179 -62.84 -21.24 -42.19
C GLU A 1179 -62.17 -21.06 -40.83
N ARG A 1180 -62.82 -21.54 -39.76
CA ARG A 1180 -62.26 -21.53 -38.40
C ARG A 1180 -60.96 -22.32 -38.30
N ALA A 1181 -60.87 -23.48 -38.95
CA ALA A 1181 -59.64 -24.29 -38.98
C ALA A 1181 -58.50 -23.64 -39.77
N ALA A 1182 -58.81 -22.73 -40.71
CA ALA A 1182 -57.84 -21.88 -41.39
C ALA A 1182 -57.43 -20.62 -40.58
N GLY A 1183 -58.01 -20.43 -39.39
CA GLY A 1183 -57.76 -19.29 -38.51
C GLY A 1183 -58.62 -18.06 -38.82
N ILE A 1184 -59.74 -18.23 -39.54
CA ILE A 1184 -60.60 -17.14 -40.02
C ILE A 1184 -61.90 -17.14 -39.21
N PRO A 1185 -62.28 -16.03 -38.54
CA PRO A 1185 -63.49 -16.01 -37.71
C PRO A 1185 -64.74 -16.16 -38.57
N ALA A 1186 -65.55 -17.17 -38.27
CA ALA A 1186 -66.76 -17.48 -39.02
C ALA A 1186 -67.93 -17.81 -38.08
N ARG A 1187 -69.15 -17.39 -38.42
CA ARG A 1187 -70.35 -17.54 -37.59
C ARG A 1187 -71.58 -17.83 -38.44
N TYR A 1188 -72.65 -18.32 -37.81
CA TYR A 1188 -73.92 -18.61 -38.49
C TYR A 1188 -74.76 -17.34 -38.61
N GLU A 1189 -75.52 -17.22 -39.69
CA GLU A 1189 -76.67 -16.31 -39.79
C GLU A 1189 -77.91 -17.11 -40.20
N HIS A 1190 -79.02 -16.90 -39.48
CA HIS A 1190 -80.32 -17.52 -39.77
C HIS A 1190 -81.27 -16.44 -40.31
N VAL A 1191 -81.91 -16.74 -41.44
CA VAL A 1191 -82.90 -15.88 -42.09
C VAL A 1191 -84.16 -16.69 -42.44
N TYR A 1192 -85.27 -16.00 -42.67
CA TYR A 1192 -86.43 -16.54 -43.39
C TYR A 1192 -86.54 -15.84 -44.74
N ALA A 1193 -86.28 -16.56 -45.83
CA ALA A 1193 -85.95 -15.99 -47.13
C ALA A 1193 -86.81 -16.56 -48.26
N GLN A 1194 -87.08 -15.74 -49.27
CA GLN A 1194 -87.73 -16.16 -50.52
C GLN A 1194 -86.69 -16.58 -51.54
N PHE A 1195 -86.74 -17.83 -51.98
CA PHE A 1195 -85.83 -18.39 -52.98
C PHE A 1195 -86.22 -17.99 -54.40
N SER A 1196 -85.30 -18.12 -55.36
CA SER A 1196 -85.56 -17.82 -56.78
C SER A 1196 -86.70 -18.65 -57.40
N SER A 1197 -87.18 -19.70 -56.73
CA SER A 1197 -88.38 -20.47 -57.06
C SER A 1197 -89.70 -19.85 -56.59
N GLY A 1198 -89.66 -18.71 -55.89
CA GLY A 1198 -90.83 -18.03 -55.30
C GLY A 1198 -91.22 -18.51 -53.89
N ASN A 1199 -90.76 -19.70 -53.48
CA ASN A 1199 -91.07 -20.28 -52.17
C ASN A 1199 -90.27 -19.63 -51.03
N TRP A 1200 -90.85 -19.62 -49.82
CA TRP A 1200 -90.22 -19.13 -48.60
C TRP A 1200 -89.77 -20.27 -47.69
N TYR A 1201 -88.54 -20.18 -47.16
CA TYR A 1201 -88.00 -21.16 -46.21
C TYR A 1201 -87.16 -20.48 -45.12
N GLY A 1202 -87.05 -21.14 -43.96
CA GLY A 1202 -85.97 -20.88 -43.01
C GLY A 1202 -84.64 -21.37 -43.59
N HIS A 1203 -83.60 -20.53 -43.54
CA HIS A 1203 -82.33 -20.77 -44.21
C HIS A 1203 -81.16 -20.34 -43.34
N VAL A 1204 -80.11 -21.16 -43.28
CA VAL A 1204 -78.90 -20.86 -42.52
C VAL A 1204 -77.72 -20.73 -43.48
N ILE A 1205 -76.99 -19.62 -43.33
CA ILE A 1205 -75.78 -19.31 -44.09
C ILE A 1205 -74.61 -19.08 -43.14
N ALA A 1206 -73.42 -18.90 -43.70
CA ALA A 1206 -72.25 -18.47 -42.95
C ALA A 1206 -71.99 -16.97 -43.14
N GLN A 1207 -71.42 -16.36 -42.10
CA GLN A 1207 -70.77 -15.06 -42.13
C GLN A 1207 -69.29 -15.26 -41.83
N VAL A 1208 -68.40 -14.72 -42.68
CA VAL A 1208 -66.95 -14.86 -42.55
C VAL A 1208 -66.29 -13.48 -42.38
N TRP A 1209 -65.40 -13.33 -41.41
CA TRP A 1209 -64.71 -12.08 -41.10
C TRP A 1209 -63.35 -12.00 -41.79
N VAL A 1210 -63.24 -11.12 -42.79
CA VAL A 1210 -61.99 -10.85 -43.51
C VAL A 1210 -61.86 -9.35 -43.77
N ASN A 1211 -60.64 -8.84 -43.67
CA ASN A 1211 -60.28 -7.43 -43.91
C ASN A 1211 -61.18 -6.41 -43.17
N GLY A 1212 -61.51 -6.70 -41.91
CA GLY A 1212 -62.23 -5.78 -41.02
C GLY A 1212 -63.76 -5.76 -41.18
N LYS A 1213 -64.37 -6.70 -41.91
CA LYS A 1213 -65.85 -6.81 -42.00
C LYS A 1213 -66.35 -8.24 -42.17
N TRP A 1214 -67.63 -8.46 -41.85
CA TRP A 1214 -68.35 -9.69 -42.14
C TRP A 1214 -68.80 -9.74 -43.61
N TYR A 1215 -68.71 -10.92 -44.22
CA TYR A 1215 -69.24 -11.24 -45.54
C TYR A 1215 -70.30 -12.35 -45.40
N ASN A 1216 -71.52 -12.12 -45.90
CA ASN A 1216 -72.55 -13.16 -46.01
C ASN A 1216 -72.16 -14.12 -47.15
N VAL A 1217 -72.04 -15.41 -46.83
CA VAL A 1217 -71.61 -16.45 -47.77
C VAL A 1217 -72.52 -17.68 -47.67
N ASP A 1218 -73.17 -17.97 -48.80
CA ASP A 1218 -74.08 -19.11 -48.95
C ASP A 1218 -73.53 -20.04 -50.04
N ALA A 1219 -72.95 -21.17 -49.61
CA ALA A 1219 -72.37 -22.17 -50.50
C ALA A 1219 -73.40 -23.20 -51.04
N THR A 1220 -74.70 -23.04 -50.77
CA THR A 1220 -75.74 -24.01 -51.20
C THR A 1220 -76.11 -23.93 -52.69
N SER A 1221 -75.55 -22.97 -53.45
CA SER A 1221 -75.82 -22.82 -54.88
C SER A 1221 -74.62 -22.31 -55.67
N TYR A 1222 -74.37 -22.93 -56.82
CA TYR A 1222 -73.41 -22.50 -57.84
C TYR A 1222 -73.66 -21.08 -58.37
N SER A 1223 -74.88 -20.55 -58.24
CA SER A 1223 -75.20 -19.16 -58.60
C SER A 1223 -74.59 -18.12 -57.66
N ASN A 1224 -74.12 -18.53 -56.48
CA ASN A 1224 -73.57 -17.64 -55.46
C ASN A 1224 -72.05 -17.50 -55.59
N SER A 1225 -71.54 -16.35 -55.14
CA SER A 1225 -70.11 -16.05 -55.04
C SER A 1225 -69.79 -15.42 -53.67
N PHE A 1226 -68.52 -15.36 -53.28
CA PHE A 1226 -68.13 -14.90 -51.94
C PHE A 1226 -68.63 -13.46 -51.67
N GLY A 1227 -69.55 -13.30 -50.72
CA GLY A 1227 -70.19 -12.02 -50.40
C GLY A 1227 -71.38 -11.62 -51.28
N ILE A 1228 -71.80 -12.43 -52.26
CA ILE A 1228 -72.88 -12.13 -53.20
C ILE A 1228 -73.77 -13.36 -53.39
N ILE A 1229 -75.00 -13.26 -52.88
CA ILE A 1229 -76.03 -14.30 -52.89
C ILE A 1229 -77.04 -13.99 -54.00
N LYS A 1230 -77.51 -15.02 -54.73
CA LYS A 1230 -78.44 -14.90 -55.87
C LYS A 1230 -79.56 -15.96 -55.90
N ASN A 1231 -79.42 -17.06 -55.15
CA ASN A 1231 -80.40 -18.15 -55.03
C ASN A 1231 -81.64 -17.80 -54.17
N TRP A 1232 -81.60 -16.70 -53.43
CA TRP A 1232 -82.74 -16.11 -52.71
C TRP A 1232 -82.61 -14.59 -52.64
N ASN A 1233 -83.73 -13.92 -52.44
CA ASN A 1233 -83.79 -12.46 -52.39
C ASN A 1233 -83.32 -11.93 -51.03
N THR A 1234 -82.12 -11.31 -51.01
CA THR A 1234 -81.53 -10.77 -49.79
C THR A 1234 -82.19 -9.47 -49.30
N SER A 1235 -83.00 -8.77 -50.10
CA SER A 1235 -83.66 -7.52 -49.67
C SER A 1235 -85.02 -7.75 -48.98
N THR A 1236 -85.64 -8.92 -49.16
CA THR A 1236 -86.92 -9.29 -48.53
C THR A 1236 -86.79 -10.34 -47.43
N ALA A 1237 -85.60 -10.90 -47.23
CA ALA A 1237 -85.37 -11.92 -46.21
C ALA A 1237 -85.44 -11.36 -44.77
N THR A 1238 -86.23 -11.99 -43.91
CA THR A 1238 -86.35 -11.61 -42.49
C THR A 1238 -85.21 -12.23 -41.70
N TYR A 1239 -84.26 -11.42 -41.24
CA TYR A 1239 -83.20 -11.82 -40.31
C TYR A 1239 -83.77 -12.40 -38.99
N LYS A 1240 -83.19 -13.51 -38.51
CA LYS A 1240 -83.58 -14.19 -37.26
C LYS A 1240 -82.48 -14.22 -36.19
N GLY A 1241 -81.21 -14.10 -36.58
CA GLY A 1241 -80.09 -13.99 -35.64
C GLY A 1241 -78.75 -14.43 -36.21
N THR A 1242 -77.67 -14.06 -35.52
CA THR A 1242 -76.30 -14.55 -35.76
C THR A 1242 -75.78 -15.27 -34.53
N TYR A 1243 -75.05 -16.37 -34.73
CA TYR A 1243 -74.72 -17.31 -33.66
C TYR A 1243 -73.30 -17.88 -33.77
N ALA A 1244 -72.64 -18.13 -32.64
CA ALA A 1244 -71.38 -18.87 -32.60
C ALA A 1244 -71.59 -20.40 -32.77
N THR A 1245 -72.69 -20.92 -32.23
CA THR A 1245 -73.28 -22.24 -32.50
C THR A 1245 -74.79 -22.08 -32.66
N LEU A 1246 -75.44 -22.85 -33.54
CA LEU A 1246 -76.90 -22.78 -33.67
C LEU A 1246 -77.61 -23.27 -32.39
N PRO A 1247 -78.78 -22.71 -32.04
CA PRO A 1247 -79.57 -23.12 -30.89
C PRO A 1247 -80.61 -24.24 -31.21
N PHE A 1248 -80.51 -24.90 -32.36
CA PHE A 1248 -81.41 -25.94 -32.88
C PHE A 1248 -80.67 -26.89 -33.85
#